data_AF-A0A8J1UIS6-F1
#
_entry.id   AF-A0A8J1UIS6-F1
#
_cell.length_a   1.000
_cell.length_b   1.000
_cell.length_c   1.000
_cell.angle_alpha   90.00
_cell.angle_beta   90.00
_cell.angle_gamma   90.00
#
_symmetry.space_group_name_H-M   'P 1'
#
loop_
_entity.id
_entity.type
_entity.pdbx_description
1 polymer ?
#
loop_
_entity_poly.entity_id
_entity_poly.type
_entity_poly.pdbx_seq_one_letter_code
_entity_poly.pdbx_strand_id
1 'polypeptide(L)'
;MPKTNQGGFPAGNKLLQKRWAEQAHRLHVQKMHSMKPGLDNSPPKRYPHLVLRLKKVQMEENRQAEIDHDNKLLLQKMTGIMKGGRGGVDNWNYDYHPRSLNQHYREREQEKIALENMKIAKMLDQVRPKYQTRDWEDDYQRHNYLLDLWGESAKDFGDSSSPRSTRSEGNSPRGGAKGEIKPAQTDRQEKMDEECKQLFKVCKKLSDPDDILIRCLIKKTPAYRKELAGRFKDQYDLDLHSELKAALGSPYAALLDALLGDKSAADAEAVHKALHGSGNKAVALVKLLVDKTPEELQAIKDSYKNEHGESLEEDIKYLADEECEALLLTLLNDGKNQDHDIDFDAAEEDAKELHEAGDGRWDKDSEVFLTLLSQKSLPQLNAILKAYKQISGKAATDVVDKECTEEFAEAFSALVKCVGVSPAQYAEQLKKHMKSGNPVLIEILMAHADTNLGAIRKAYKKKYGTELADDIYKHCGPSGKVLAVMAEKNPPGQAKAIKKSEEQAKKKMPPSGVKVTGPPKRDPVRKPQQKKEASAPQDSPLSKPSKKSNTDSTNKSNNKNSDNKDKDKQSKDKEEPKTSGTIKPASKFNVDSDVKDIHDAIQGWGTNEGPLIQILSGRSNEQRQEIKKKYQEKYEKDLQEELEGELTGDFEEVILGLLMPPIEYDAYCLHEAMDGAGTSEAVLIGVLSTRNAKQLSAIKEHYKKEFYSELSEDIEDDTSGDFKDILLELVKGERDQGTTVDNQLAKDDAKAIYDVDEEAVKVKEEKFTEIFSKQNRAQVRALIEEYKALAGDDIREGIKKSASGDAEDAYLGLVGAIEDVTVFYAERLLKASSGIGTNDKMLIRIIVSRSEIDLVQIKAKFKELSKKSLEEVIEDECSGDYKKMLLAIVKDK
;
A
#
# COMPACT_ATOMS: atom_id res chain seq x y z
N MET A 1 -44.68 32.40 -40.68
CA MET A 1 -44.53 33.51 -41.65
C MET A 1 -44.15 32.91 -43.01
N PRO A 2 -44.58 33.48 -44.14
CA PRO A 2 -45.54 32.83 -45.05
C PRO A 2 -44.95 32.06 -46.25
N LYS A 3 -45.75 31.10 -46.72
CA LYS A 3 -45.77 30.58 -48.10
C LYS A 3 -45.70 31.75 -49.07
N THR A 4 -44.60 31.89 -49.80
CA THR A 4 -44.49 32.86 -50.90
C THR A 4 -43.95 32.19 -52.15
N ASN A 5 -44.82 32.16 -53.16
CA ASN A 5 -44.52 32.14 -54.59
C ASN A 5 -43.46 31.15 -55.07
N GLN A 6 -43.85 29.90 -55.29
CA GLN A 6 -43.46 29.26 -56.54
C GLN A 6 -44.27 29.93 -57.65
N GLY A 7 -43.68 30.96 -58.24
CA GLY A 7 -44.16 31.59 -59.46
C GLY A 7 -44.23 30.53 -60.56
N GLY A 8 -45.42 29.99 -60.75
CA GLY A 8 -45.76 29.18 -61.91
C GLY A 8 -45.70 30.05 -63.15
N PHE A 9 -44.65 29.88 -63.95
CA PHE A 9 -44.80 30.02 -65.40
C PHE A 9 -45.06 28.62 -65.95
N PRO A 10 -46.22 28.37 -66.60
CA PRO A 10 -46.47 27.10 -67.27
C PRO A 10 -45.47 26.97 -68.41
N ALA A 11 -44.44 26.15 -68.22
CA ALA A 11 -43.49 25.86 -69.28
C ALA A 11 -44.20 24.98 -70.32
N GLY A 12 -44.41 25.50 -71.52
CA GLY A 12 -45.05 24.78 -72.63
C GLY A 12 -44.32 23.50 -73.06
N ASN A 13 -43.11 23.25 -72.54
CA ASN A 13 -42.36 22.02 -72.77
C ASN A 13 -41.64 21.56 -71.49
N LYS A 14 -42.06 20.40 -70.96
CA LYS A 14 -41.50 19.77 -69.75
C LYS A 14 -39.99 19.46 -69.87
N LEU A 15 -39.48 19.21 -71.07
CA LEU A 15 -38.06 18.94 -71.30
C LEU A 15 -37.20 20.19 -71.07
N LEU A 16 -37.67 21.36 -71.49
CA LEU A 16 -36.97 22.63 -71.25
C LEU A 16 -36.97 23.00 -69.77
N GLN A 17 -38.09 22.74 -69.08
CA GLN A 17 -38.19 22.98 -67.64
C GLN A 17 -37.23 22.07 -66.85
N LYS A 18 -37.12 20.79 -67.23
CA LYS A 18 -36.14 19.87 -66.63
C LYS A 18 -34.71 20.35 -66.86
N ARG A 19 -34.40 20.82 -68.08
CA ARG A 19 -33.06 21.32 -68.42
C ARG A 19 -32.70 22.59 -67.66
N TRP A 20 -33.65 23.51 -67.47
CA TRP A 20 -33.46 24.70 -66.65
C TRP A 20 -33.33 24.39 -65.17
N ALA A 21 -34.09 23.42 -64.64
CA ALA A 21 -33.95 22.95 -63.28
C ALA A 21 -32.57 22.31 -63.04
N GLU A 22 -32.09 21.48 -63.97
CA GLU A 22 -30.75 20.88 -63.95
C GLU A 22 -29.65 21.95 -64.02
N GLN A 23 -29.83 22.98 -64.85
CA GLN A 23 -28.88 24.08 -64.97
C GLN A 23 -28.86 24.97 -63.73
N ALA A 24 -30.02 25.27 -63.15
CA ALA A 24 -30.14 26.00 -61.89
C ALA A 24 -29.52 25.21 -60.72
N HIS A 25 -29.73 23.89 -60.70
CA HIS A 25 -29.11 22.99 -59.75
C HIS A 25 -27.57 22.97 -59.91
N ARG A 26 -27.06 22.85 -61.15
CA ARG A 26 -25.59 22.95 -61.40
C ARG A 26 -25.01 24.28 -60.93
N LEU A 27 -25.68 25.39 -61.21
CA LEU A 27 -25.25 26.72 -60.76
C LEU A 27 -25.28 26.85 -59.24
N HIS A 28 -26.29 26.28 -58.57
CA HIS A 28 -26.37 26.25 -57.12
C HIS A 28 -25.24 25.41 -56.50
N VAL A 29 -24.98 24.22 -57.03
CA VAL A 29 -23.86 23.35 -56.60
C VAL A 29 -22.52 24.05 -56.81
N GLN A 30 -22.33 24.75 -57.94
CA GLN A 30 -21.12 25.50 -58.21
C GLN A 30 -20.95 26.67 -57.22
N LYS A 31 -22.04 27.36 -56.86
CA LYS A 31 -22.04 28.40 -55.83
C LYS A 31 -21.69 27.84 -54.46
N MET A 32 -22.25 26.69 -54.07
CA MET A 32 -21.92 25.98 -52.82
C MET A 32 -20.44 25.61 -52.75
N HIS A 33 -19.84 25.14 -53.86
CA HIS A 33 -18.41 24.83 -53.92
C HIS A 33 -17.52 26.07 -53.82
N SER A 34 -18.00 27.23 -54.30
CA SER A 34 -17.26 28.51 -54.22
C SER A 34 -17.53 29.31 -52.94
N MET A 35 -18.43 28.83 -52.08
CA MET A 35 -18.86 29.55 -50.89
C MET A 35 -17.81 29.38 -49.79
N LYS A 36 -17.20 30.50 -49.36
CA LYS A 36 -16.24 30.48 -48.25
C LYS A 36 -16.99 30.15 -46.94
N PRO A 37 -16.50 29.20 -46.13
CA PRO A 37 -17.10 28.93 -44.82
C PRO A 37 -17.03 30.18 -43.93
N GLY A 38 -18.14 30.55 -43.30
CA GLY A 38 -18.23 31.72 -42.42
C GLY A 38 -17.71 31.49 -41.00
N LEU A 39 -17.45 30.23 -40.63
CA LEU A 39 -16.89 29.82 -39.35
C LEU A 39 -15.72 28.87 -39.62
N ASP A 40 -14.57 29.20 -39.04
CA ASP A 40 -13.37 28.37 -39.08
C ASP A 40 -13.55 27.21 -38.09
N ASN A 41 -13.90 26.03 -38.63
CA ASN A 41 -14.00 24.79 -37.87
C ASN A 41 -12.67 23.98 -37.92
N SER A 42 -11.57 24.59 -38.38
CA SER A 42 -10.28 23.91 -38.37
C SER A 42 -9.79 23.73 -36.92
N PRO A 43 -9.16 22.59 -36.60
CA PRO A 43 -8.61 22.39 -35.26
C PRO A 43 -7.57 23.48 -34.95
N PRO A 44 -7.46 23.94 -33.70
CA PRO A 44 -6.49 24.96 -33.31
C PRO A 44 -5.09 24.59 -33.78
N LYS A 45 -4.30 25.59 -34.21
CA LYS A 45 -2.90 25.39 -34.59
C LYS A 45 -2.17 24.66 -33.47
N ARG A 46 -1.70 23.44 -33.74
CA ARG A 46 -0.82 22.70 -32.83
C ARG A 46 0.54 23.36 -32.83
N TYR A 47 0.95 23.89 -31.69
CA TYR A 47 2.28 24.45 -31.55
C TYR A 47 3.28 23.36 -31.13
N PRO A 48 4.37 23.14 -31.89
CA PRO A 48 5.35 22.10 -31.58
C PRO A 48 5.94 22.21 -30.17
N HIS A 49 6.09 23.42 -29.64
CA HIS A 49 6.63 23.68 -28.31
C HIS A 49 5.70 23.25 -27.15
N LEU A 50 4.42 22.97 -27.42
CA LEU A 50 3.48 22.40 -26.44
C LEU A 50 3.54 20.87 -26.42
N VAL A 51 4.10 20.24 -27.45
CA VAL A 51 4.23 18.78 -27.60
C VAL A 51 5.66 18.31 -27.34
N LEU A 52 6.65 19.15 -27.68
CA LEU A 52 8.08 18.91 -27.49
C LEU A 52 8.67 20.00 -26.60
N ARG A 53 9.01 19.64 -25.36
CA ARG A 53 9.79 20.50 -24.47
C ARG A 53 11.25 20.45 -24.90
N LEU A 54 11.63 21.30 -25.84
CA LEU A 54 13.00 21.36 -26.39
C LEU A 54 14.07 21.49 -25.31
N LYS A 55 13.80 22.22 -24.23
CA LYS A 55 14.71 22.33 -23.08
C LYS A 55 14.90 21.00 -22.34
N LYS A 56 13.86 20.19 -22.22
CA LYS A 56 13.94 18.85 -21.60
C LYS A 56 14.78 17.90 -22.47
N VAL A 57 14.52 17.89 -23.78
CA VAL A 57 15.31 17.12 -24.74
C VAL A 57 16.78 17.55 -24.71
N GLN A 58 17.04 18.85 -24.63
CA GLN A 58 18.40 19.38 -24.52
C GLN A 58 19.08 19.01 -23.20
N MET A 59 18.35 18.99 -22.08
CA MET A 59 18.87 18.53 -20.79
C MET A 59 19.18 17.02 -20.80
N GLU A 60 18.33 16.22 -21.44
CA GLU A 60 18.56 14.78 -21.63
C GLU A 60 19.78 14.51 -22.52
N GLU A 61 19.95 15.28 -23.60
CA GLU A 61 21.15 15.21 -24.47
C GLU A 61 22.41 15.65 -23.72
N ASN A 62 22.35 16.73 -22.93
CA ASN A 62 23.46 17.20 -22.12
C ASN A 62 23.86 16.16 -21.06
N ARG A 63 22.88 15.58 -20.35
CA ARG A 63 23.11 14.53 -19.36
C ARG A 63 23.70 13.27 -20.00
N GLN A 64 23.23 12.88 -21.18
CA GLN A 64 23.79 11.75 -21.92
C GLN A 64 25.24 12.04 -22.36
N ALA A 65 25.54 13.26 -22.76
CA ALA A 65 26.89 13.68 -23.12
C ALA A 65 27.85 13.68 -21.91
N GLU A 66 27.38 14.07 -20.72
CA GLU A 66 28.14 13.98 -19.47
C GLU A 66 28.44 12.52 -19.11
N ILE A 67 27.44 11.64 -19.16
CA ILE A 67 27.61 10.20 -18.93
C ILE A 67 28.63 9.61 -19.91
N ASP A 68 28.55 9.97 -21.19
CA ASP A 68 29.49 9.49 -22.21
C ASP A 68 30.90 10.04 -22.03
N HIS A 69 31.03 11.28 -21.52
CA HIS A 69 32.31 11.88 -21.15
C HIS A 69 32.95 11.12 -19.98
N ASP A 70 32.17 10.87 -18.93
CA ASP A 70 32.65 10.17 -17.72
C ASP A 70 33.00 8.72 -18.01
N ASN A 71 32.21 8.04 -18.84
CA ASN A 71 32.52 6.70 -19.33
C ASN A 71 33.84 6.68 -20.12
N LYS A 72 34.11 7.71 -20.95
CA LYS A 72 35.40 7.85 -21.64
C LYS A 72 36.55 8.11 -20.66
N LEU A 73 36.34 8.95 -19.65
CA LEU A 73 37.35 9.23 -18.63
C LEU A 73 37.68 7.98 -17.81
N LEU A 74 36.66 7.20 -17.44
CA LEU A 74 36.80 5.93 -16.75
C LEU A 74 37.56 4.92 -17.60
N LEU A 75 37.23 4.79 -18.89
CA LEU A 75 37.98 3.97 -19.85
C LEU A 75 39.43 4.42 -19.97
N GLN A 76 39.71 5.73 -19.99
CA GLN A 76 41.07 6.26 -19.98
C GLN A 76 41.82 5.93 -18.69
N LYS A 77 41.18 6.06 -17.53
CA LYS A 77 41.75 5.69 -16.22
C LYS A 77 42.01 4.18 -16.14
N MET A 78 41.05 3.36 -16.55
CA MET A 78 41.20 1.90 -16.62
C MET A 78 42.30 1.49 -17.58
N THR A 79 42.36 2.06 -18.78
CA THR A 79 43.46 1.79 -19.72
C THR A 79 44.80 2.33 -19.21
N GLY A 80 44.81 3.42 -18.46
CA GLY A 80 45.97 3.93 -17.74
C GLY A 80 46.46 2.95 -16.66
N ILE A 81 45.56 2.33 -15.90
CA ILE A 81 45.87 1.31 -14.90
C ILE A 81 46.33 0.01 -15.58
N MET A 82 45.68 -0.39 -16.67
CA MET A 82 46.05 -1.58 -17.44
C MET A 82 47.39 -1.45 -18.16
N LYS A 83 47.77 -0.24 -18.59
CA LYS A 83 49.04 0.03 -19.30
C LYS A 83 50.15 0.52 -18.39
N GLY A 84 49.82 1.11 -17.25
CA GLY A 84 50.75 1.78 -16.34
C GLY A 84 50.80 1.08 -14.99
N GLY A 85 51.47 -0.07 -14.94
CA GLY A 85 51.91 -0.64 -13.67
C GLY A 85 52.86 0.33 -12.97
N ARG A 86 52.47 0.86 -11.81
CA ARG A 86 53.40 1.45 -10.83
C ARG A 86 53.12 0.87 -9.46
N GLY A 87 53.99 -0.06 -9.10
CA GLY A 87 53.96 -0.83 -7.87
C GLY A 87 54.72 -2.15 -8.09
N GLY A 88 55.91 -2.08 -8.69
CA GLY A 88 56.78 -3.24 -8.80
C GLY A 88 57.34 -3.59 -7.44
N VAL A 89 56.89 -4.71 -6.89
CA VAL A 89 57.75 -5.56 -6.05
C VAL A 89 58.18 -6.71 -6.96
N ASP A 90 59.48 -6.77 -7.15
CA ASP A 90 60.30 -7.70 -7.91
C ASP A 90 60.27 -9.11 -7.30
N ASN A 91 59.20 -9.85 -7.59
CA ASN A 91 59.26 -11.31 -7.58
C ASN A 91 58.24 -11.88 -8.57
N TRP A 92 58.51 -11.69 -9.86
CA TRP A 92 57.72 -12.33 -10.91
C TRP A 92 58.16 -13.78 -11.04
N ASN A 93 57.45 -14.63 -10.30
CA ASN A 93 57.35 -16.04 -10.63
C ASN A 93 56.55 -16.14 -11.94
N TYR A 94 57.24 -16.29 -13.08
CA TYR A 94 56.64 -16.39 -14.43
C TYR A 94 55.64 -17.56 -14.57
N ASP A 95 55.59 -18.45 -13.59
CA ASP A 95 54.66 -19.58 -13.54
C ASP A 95 53.47 -19.39 -12.59
N TYR A 96 53.32 -18.22 -11.94
CA TYR A 96 52.19 -17.98 -11.04
C TYR A 96 50.91 -17.59 -11.81
N HIS A 97 50.01 -18.55 -11.95
CA HIS A 97 48.66 -18.34 -12.45
C HIS A 97 47.72 -18.10 -11.24
N PRO A 98 47.16 -16.89 -11.05
CA PRO A 98 46.20 -16.67 -9.98
C PRO A 98 44.92 -17.46 -10.28
N ARG A 99 44.76 -18.62 -9.64
CA ARG A 99 43.51 -19.37 -9.69
C ARG A 99 42.47 -18.64 -8.84
N SER A 100 41.71 -17.76 -9.46
CA SER A 100 40.45 -17.30 -8.89
C SER A 100 39.46 -18.47 -8.93
N LEU A 101 38.94 -18.88 -7.78
CA LEU A 101 37.90 -19.92 -7.68
C LEU A 101 36.67 -19.64 -8.57
N ASN A 102 36.45 -18.38 -8.94
CA ASN A 102 35.32 -17.93 -9.76
C ASN A 102 35.73 -17.50 -11.19
N GLN A 103 36.94 -17.80 -11.66
CA GLN A 103 37.38 -17.44 -13.01
C GLN A 103 36.47 -18.06 -14.08
N HIS A 104 36.22 -19.36 -14.00
CA HIS A 104 35.34 -20.05 -14.94
C HIS A 104 33.89 -19.56 -14.88
N TYR A 105 33.43 -19.07 -13.73
CA TYR A 105 32.10 -18.50 -13.61
C TYR A 105 32.01 -17.16 -14.36
N ARG A 106 33.00 -16.29 -14.17
CA ARG A 106 33.09 -14.99 -14.86
C ARG A 106 33.27 -15.15 -16.37
N GLU A 107 34.10 -16.10 -16.81
CA GLU A 107 34.28 -16.40 -18.24
C GLU A 107 32.97 -16.91 -18.87
N ARG A 108 32.24 -17.82 -18.20
CA ARG A 108 30.94 -18.29 -18.68
C ARG A 108 29.88 -17.19 -18.72
N GLU A 109 29.87 -16.30 -17.73
CA GLU A 109 28.96 -15.15 -17.74
C GLU A 109 29.28 -14.20 -18.89
N GLN A 110 30.56 -13.87 -19.11
CA GLN A 110 30.96 -13.01 -20.22
C GLN A 110 30.62 -13.63 -21.58
N GLU A 111 30.84 -14.94 -21.75
CA GLU A 111 30.41 -15.65 -22.96
C GLU A 111 28.89 -15.64 -23.13
N LYS A 112 28.13 -15.81 -22.03
CA LYS A 112 26.67 -15.77 -22.06
C LYS A 112 26.16 -14.39 -22.47
N ILE A 113 26.69 -13.32 -21.88
CA ILE A 113 26.35 -11.93 -22.21
C ILE A 113 26.70 -11.63 -23.67
N ALA A 114 27.87 -12.07 -24.15
CA ALA A 114 28.27 -11.88 -25.54
C ALA A 114 27.33 -12.61 -26.52
N LEU A 115 26.92 -13.83 -26.19
CA LEU A 115 25.96 -14.61 -26.98
C LEU A 115 24.56 -13.98 -26.99
N GLU A 116 24.10 -13.46 -25.86
CA GLU A 116 22.81 -12.76 -25.74
C GLU A 116 22.82 -11.48 -26.57
N ASN A 117 23.88 -10.67 -26.47
CA ASN A 117 24.04 -9.46 -27.26
C ASN A 117 24.07 -9.77 -28.77
N MET A 118 24.75 -10.86 -29.18
CA MET A 118 24.77 -11.29 -30.57
C MET A 118 23.38 -11.76 -31.06
N LYS A 119 22.58 -12.38 -30.19
CA LYS A 119 21.19 -12.77 -30.50
C LYS A 119 20.28 -11.56 -30.62
N ILE A 120 20.39 -10.58 -29.72
CA ILE A 120 19.58 -9.35 -29.76
C ILE A 120 19.88 -8.57 -31.04
N ALA A 121 21.15 -8.43 -31.41
CA ALA A 121 21.54 -7.80 -32.67
C ALA A 121 20.92 -8.51 -33.89
N LYS A 122 20.97 -9.86 -33.91
CA LYS A 122 20.33 -10.65 -34.98
C LYS A 122 18.80 -10.54 -34.98
N MET A 123 18.17 -10.39 -33.83
CA MET A 123 16.73 -10.15 -33.75
C MET A 123 16.38 -8.77 -34.30
N LEU A 124 17.12 -7.72 -33.92
CA LEU A 124 16.91 -6.37 -34.43
C LEU A 124 17.08 -6.29 -35.96
N ASP A 125 18.09 -6.98 -36.52
CA ASP A 125 18.28 -7.09 -37.97
C ASP A 125 17.14 -7.84 -38.69
N GLN A 126 16.44 -8.74 -38.00
CA GLN A 126 15.37 -9.58 -38.56
C GLN A 126 13.97 -9.00 -38.34
N VAL A 127 13.82 -8.00 -37.48
CA VAL A 127 12.54 -7.31 -37.23
C VAL A 127 12.23 -6.42 -38.43
N ARG A 128 11.32 -6.88 -39.30
CA ARG A 128 10.73 -6.03 -40.34
C ARG A 128 9.67 -5.10 -39.71
N PRO A 129 9.57 -3.83 -40.16
CA PRO A 129 8.50 -2.94 -39.71
C PRO A 129 7.14 -3.51 -40.14
N LYS A 130 6.27 -3.73 -39.15
CA LYS A 130 4.94 -4.33 -39.34
C LYS A 130 3.90 -3.23 -39.61
N TYR A 131 3.96 -2.63 -40.80
CA TYR A 131 2.86 -1.82 -41.35
C TYR A 131 2.14 -2.65 -42.41
N GLN A 132 0.95 -3.16 -42.09
CA GLN A 132 0.06 -3.84 -43.04
C GLN A 132 -1.15 -2.96 -43.31
N THR A 133 -1.14 -2.26 -44.44
CA THR A 133 -2.18 -1.32 -44.88
C THR A 133 -3.56 -1.96 -45.03
N ARG A 134 -3.58 -3.28 -45.26
CA ARG A 134 -4.79 -4.06 -45.54
C ARG A 134 -5.66 -4.25 -44.29
N ASP A 135 -5.05 -4.46 -43.12
CA ASP A 135 -5.78 -4.63 -41.87
C ASP A 135 -6.49 -3.33 -41.45
N TRP A 136 -5.91 -2.19 -41.81
CA TRP A 136 -6.48 -0.86 -41.53
C TRP A 136 -7.64 -0.53 -42.46
N GLU A 137 -7.55 -0.94 -43.72
CA GLU A 137 -8.66 -0.82 -44.67
C GLU A 137 -9.86 -1.66 -44.21
N ASP A 138 -9.60 -2.88 -43.71
CA ASP A 138 -10.65 -3.75 -43.17
C ASP A 138 -11.29 -3.16 -41.89
N ASP A 139 -10.51 -2.53 -41.01
CA ASP A 139 -11.03 -1.82 -39.84
C ASP A 139 -11.82 -0.56 -40.20
N TYR A 140 -11.36 0.20 -41.20
CA TYR A 140 -12.07 1.36 -41.71
C TYR A 140 -13.43 0.98 -42.32
N GLN A 141 -13.48 -0.13 -43.06
CA GLN A 141 -14.72 -0.66 -43.61
C GLN A 141 -15.67 -1.17 -42.51
N ARG A 142 -15.16 -1.87 -41.49
CA ARG A 142 -15.95 -2.26 -40.31
C ARG A 142 -16.55 -1.05 -39.59
N HIS A 143 -15.76 0.01 -39.43
CA HIS A 143 -16.21 1.24 -38.79
C HIS A 143 -17.32 1.95 -39.58
N ASN A 144 -17.18 2.04 -40.90
CA ASN A 144 -18.21 2.62 -41.78
C ASN A 144 -19.50 1.80 -41.78
N TYR A 145 -19.40 0.47 -41.76
CA TYR A 145 -20.56 -0.42 -41.65
C TYR A 145 -21.35 -0.18 -40.35
N LEU A 146 -20.65 0.01 -39.22
CA LEU A 146 -21.28 0.32 -37.94
C LEU A 146 -21.96 1.70 -37.92
N LEU A 147 -21.36 2.68 -38.61
CA LEU A 147 -21.96 4.02 -38.77
C LEU A 147 -23.24 3.99 -39.61
N ASP A 148 -23.28 3.19 -40.68
CA ASP A 148 -24.49 3.02 -41.50
C ASP A 148 -25.62 2.34 -40.69
N LEU A 149 -25.27 1.31 -39.91
CA LEU A 149 -26.23 0.62 -39.02
C LEU A 149 -26.85 1.56 -37.97
N TRP A 150 -26.06 2.52 -37.48
CA TRP A 150 -26.53 3.55 -36.55
C TRP A 150 -27.32 4.67 -37.23
N GLY A 151 -27.06 4.93 -38.52
CA GLY A 151 -27.81 5.88 -39.33
C GLY A 151 -29.23 5.39 -39.68
N GLU A 152 -29.42 4.09 -39.89
CA GLU A 152 -30.72 3.51 -40.24
C GLU A 152 -31.68 3.38 -39.05
N SER A 153 -31.16 3.15 -37.83
CA SER A 153 -31.98 2.97 -36.64
C SER A 153 -32.66 4.27 -36.14
N ALA A 154 -32.26 5.43 -36.68
CA ALA A 154 -32.76 6.75 -36.26
C ALA A 154 -34.03 7.24 -37.01
N LYS A 155 -34.58 6.48 -37.97
CA LYS A 155 -35.72 6.93 -38.80
C LYS A 155 -37.11 6.39 -38.44
N ASP A 156 -37.23 5.42 -37.52
CA ASP A 156 -38.49 4.68 -37.34
C ASP A 156 -39.30 5.00 -36.08
N PHE A 157 -39.10 6.18 -35.46
CA PHE A 157 -40.05 6.69 -34.46
C PHE A 157 -40.99 7.73 -35.06
N GLY A 158 -41.98 7.26 -35.82
CA GLY A 158 -43.15 8.04 -36.18
C GLY A 158 -43.85 7.58 -37.46
N ASP A 159 -44.73 6.58 -37.36
CA ASP A 159 -46.16 6.77 -37.69
C ASP A 159 -46.99 5.51 -37.44
N SER A 160 -48.16 5.72 -36.87
CA SER A 160 -49.19 4.70 -36.65
C SER A 160 -49.99 4.44 -37.93
N SER A 161 -50.02 3.20 -38.43
CA SER A 161 -51.21 2.62 -39.08
C SER A 161 -51.00 1.15 -39.48
N SER A 162 -51.91 0.28 -39.03
CA SER A 162 -52.17 -1.02 -39.67
C SER A 162 -53.06 -0.77 -40.90
N PRO A 163 -53.02 -1.54 -42.03
CA PRO A 163 -53.56 -2.91 -42.02
C PRO A 163 -53.07 -3.92 -43.10
N ARG A 164 -53.47 -5.20 -42.86
CA ARG A 164 -53.91 -6.24 -43.83
C ARG A 164 -52.91 -7.12 -44.62
N SER A 165 -52.94 -8.41 -44.22
CA SER A 165 -53.08 -9.64 -45.03
C SER A 165 -53.05 -9.55 -46.56
N THR A 166 -52.12 -10.30 -47.18
CA THR A 166 -52.37 -11.13 -48.37
C THR A 166 -51.51 -12.40 -48.37
N ARG A 167 -52.08 -13.43 -49.00
CA ARG A 167 -51.73 -14.86 -49.04
C ARG A 167 -51.09 -15.19 -50.40
N SER A 168 -50.28 -16.27 -50.44
CA SER A 168 -49.76 -17.04 -51.60
C SER A 168 -48.79 -16.30 -52.56
N GLU A 169 -47.78 -16.90 -53.19
CA GLU A 169 -47.63 -18.25 -53.75
C GLU A 169 -46.20 -18.81 -53.57
N GLY A 170 -46.10 -20.14 -53.59
CA GLY A 170 -44.84 -20.86 -53.41
C GLY A 170 -44.02 -21.01 -54.68
N ASN A 171 -42.75 -21.34 -54.50
CA ASN A 171 -42.13 -22.40 -55.28
C ASN A 171 -40.92 -22.98 -54.51
N SER A 172 -40.97 -24.28 -54.27
CA SER A 172 -39.80 -25.08 -53.90
C SER A 172 -39.23 -25.68 -55.19
N PRO A 173 -37.93 -26.00 -55.27
CA PRO A 173 -37.61 -27.40 -55.03
C PRO A 173 -36.33 -27.65 -54.23
N ARG A 174 -36.49 -28.54 -53.23
CA ARG A 174 -35.61 -29.65 -52.84
C ARG A 174 -34.19 -29.66 -53.44
N GLY A 175 -33.22 -29.45 -52.56
CA GLY A 175 -31.90 -30.08 -52.60
C GLY A 175 -31.54 -30.52 -51.18
N GLY A 176 -31.61 -31.83 -50.91
CA GLY A 176 -31.33 -32.38 -49.59
C GLY A 176 -29.83 -32.42 -49.29
N ALA A 177 -29.46 -31.92 -48.11
CA ALA A 177 -28.28 -32.39 -47.39
C ALA A 177 -28.72 -32.66 -45.96
N LYS A 178 -28.75 -33.94 -45.59
CA LYS A 178 -28.89 -34.38 -44.20
C LYS A 178 -27.66 -33.86 -43.45
N GLY A 179 -27.83 -32.81 -42.66
CA GLY A 179 -26.89 -32.46 -41.60
C GLY A 179 -27.15 -33.39 -40.43
N GLU A 180 -26.31 -34.41 -40.28
CA GLU A 180 -26.22 -35.21 -39.06
C GLU A 180 -25.89 -34.29 -37.88
N ILE A 181 -26.74 -34.31 -36.85
CA ILE A 181 -26.41 -33.70 -35.56
C ILE A 181 -25.37 -34.62 -34.93
N LYS A 182 -24.09 -34.21 -34.95
CA LYS A 182 -23.04 -34.89 -34.17
C LYS A 182 -23.40 -34.81 -32.68
N PRO A 183 -23.22 -35.90 -31.90
CA PRO A 183 -23.52 -35.89 -30.47
C PRO A 183 -22.54 -34.98 -29.71
N ALA A 184 -23.03 -34.26 -28.69
CA ALA A 184 -22.25 -33.31 -27.88
C ALA A 184 -21.00 -33.90 -27.19
N GLN A 185 -20.87 -35.23 -27.12
CA GLN A 185 -19.67 -35.92 -26.63
C GLN A 185 -18.48 -35.84 -27.61
N THR A 186 -18.72 -35.83 -28.93
CA THR A 186 -17.65 -35.74 -29.93
C THR A 186 -16.92 -34.39 -29.92
N ASP A 187 -17.64 -33.29 -29.70
CA ASP A 187 -17.04 -31.94 -29.62
C ASP A 187 -16.14 -31.74 -28.39
N ARG A 188 -16.47 -32.38 -27.25
CA ARG A 188 -15.66 -32.28 -26.02
C ARG A 188 -14.32 -33.01 -26.19
N GLN A 189 -14.34 -34.19 -26.81
CA GLN A 189 -13.13 -34.97 -27.06
C GLN A 189 -12.22 -34.29 -28.08
N GLU A 190 -12.79 -33.79 -29.20
CA GLU A 190 -12.05 -33.04 -30.23
C GLU A 190 -11.37 -31.79 -29.63
N LYS A 191 -12.04 -31.11 -28.69
CA LYS A 191 -11.48 -29.96 -27.97
C LYS A 191 -10.34 -30.33 -27.03
N MET A 192 -10.46 -31.43 -26.26
CA MET A 192 -9.37 -31.92 -25.42
C MET A 192 -8.15 -32.35 -26.25
N ASP A 193 -8.38 -33.05 -27.37
CA ASP A 193 -7.31 -33.48 -28.25
C ASP A 193 -6.56 -32.27 -28.87
N GLU A 194 -7.27 -31.17 -29.14
CA GLU A 194 -6.64 -29.91 -29.57
C GLU A 194 -5.85 -29.24 -28.42
N GLU A 195 -6.40 -29.21 -27.19
CA GLU A 195 -5.69 -28.69 -26.02
C GLU A 195 -4.41 -29.50 -25.71
N CYS A 196 -4.45 -30.84 -25.88
CA CYS A 196 -3.29 -31.73 -25.79
C CYS A 196 -2.23 -31.41 -26.86
N LYS A 197 -2.62 -31.16 -28.11
CA LYS A 197 -1.67 -30.73 -29.17
C LYS A 197 -1.01 -29.40 -28.86
N GLN A 198 -1.75 -28.44 -28.32
CA GLN A 198 -1.19 -27.13 -27.96
C GLN A 198 -0.20 -27.26 -26.79
N LEU A 199 -0.52 -28.07 -25.77
CA LEU A 199 0.41 -28.38 -24.69
C LEU A 199 1.66 -29.13 -25.21
N PHE A 200 1.51 -30.04 -26.15
CA PHE A 200 2.64 -30.72 -26.79
C PHE A 200 3.58 -29.73 -27.51
N LYS A 201 3.03 -28.72 -28.19
CA LYS A 201 3.84 -27.64 -28.80
C LYS A 201 4.64 -26.86 -27.74
N VAL A 202 4.06 -26.62 -26.57
CA VAL A 202 4.76 -26.00 -25.44
C VAL A 202 5.89 -26.90 -24.94
N CYS A 203 5.64 -28.21 -24.77
CA CYS A 203 6.69 -29.17 -24.39
C CYS A 203 7.86 -29.19 -25.40
N LYS A 204 7.59 -28.97 -26.69
CA LYS A 204 8.61 -28.87 -27.74
C LYS A 204 9.21 -27.46 -27.92
N LYS A 205 8.86 -26.49 -27.07
CA LYS A 205 9.30 -25.08 -27.14
C LYS A 205 8.94 -24.39 -28.47
N LEU A 206 7.84 -24.81 -29.09
CA LEU A 206 7.33 -24.30 -30.37
C LEU A 206 6.27 -23.20 -30.21
N SER A 207 5.90 -22.85 -28.98
CA SER A 207 4.88 -21.83 -28.67
C SER A 207 5.14 -21.20 -27.31
N ASP A 208 4.69 -19.96 -27.15
CA ASP A 208 4.73 -19.23 -25.88
C ASP A 208 3.85 -19.96 -24.84
N PRO A 209 4.41 -20.34 -23.68
CA PRO A 209 3.69 -21.10 -22.67
C PRO A 209 2.53 -20.34 -22.04
N ASP A 210 2.60 -19.01 -21.87
CA ASP A 210 1.74 -18.31 -20.92
C ASP A 210 0.26 -18.41 -21.27
N ASP A 211 -0.11 -18.07 -22.51
CA ASP A 211 -1.52 -18.07 -22.95
C ASP A 211 -2.10 -19.50 -23.02
N ILE A 212 -1.25 -20.49 -23.32
CA ILE A 212 -1.63 -21.89 -23.40
C ILE A 212 -1.84 -22.45 -21.99
N LEU A 213 -0.93 -22.19 -21.05
CA LEU A 213 -1.06 -22.61 -19.64
C LEU A 213 -2.26 -21.95 -18.97
N ILE A 214 -2.51 -20.66 -19.23
CA ILE A 214 -3.69 -19.96 -18.71
C ILE A 214 -4.98 -20.62 -19.21
N ARG A 215 -5.07 -20.92 -20.51
CA ARG A 215 -6.27 -21.49 -21.14
C ARG A 215 -6.49 -22.96 -20.78
N CYS A 216 -5.44 -23.77 -20.84
CA CYS A 216 -5.52 -25.22 -20.72
C CYS A 216 -5.41 -25.72 -19.27
N LEU A 217 -4.74 -24.97 -18.38
CA LEU A 217 -4.57 -25.38 -16.98
C LEU A 217 -5.33 -24.44 -16.03
N ILE A 218 -4.96 -23.16 -15.92
CA ILE A 218 -5.49 -22.25 -14.86
C ILE A 218 -7.00 -22.06 -14.93
N LYS A 219 -7.55 -21.87 -16.13
CA LYS A 219 -9.00 -21.68 -16.34
C LYS A 219 -9.81 -22.97 -16.24
N LYS A 220 -9.17 -24.14 -16.09
CA LYS A 220 -9.81 -25.45 -16.00
C LYS A 220 -9.90 -25.94 -14.55
N THR A 221 -10.86 -26.81 -14.28
CA THR A 221 -11.04 -27.47 -12.98
C THR A 221 -9.99 -28.57 -12.77
N PRO A 222 -9.65 -28.93 -11.53
CA PRO A 222 -8.70 -30.02 -11.24
C PRO A 222 -9.09 -31.34 -11.91
N ALA A 223 -10.38 -31.71 -11.87
CA ALA A 223 -10.89 -32.92 -12.52
C ALA A 223 -10.64 -32.93 -14.04
N TYR A 224 -10.83 -31.78 -14.71
CA TYR A 224 -10.56 -31.66 -16.15
C TYR A 224 -9.07 -31.74 -16.46
N ARG A 225 -8.20 -31.20 -15.60
CA ARG A 225 -6.73 -31.31 -15.77
C ARG A 225 -6.25 -32.75 -15.66
N LYS A 226 -6.83 -33.53 -14.74
CA LYS A 226 -6.55 -34.97 -14.60
C LYS A 226 -6.98 -35.75 -15.84
N GLU A 227 -8.18 -35.46 -16.37
CA GLU A 227 -8.68 -36.03 -17.64
C GLU A 227 -7.76 -35.67 -18.82
N LEU A 228 -7.33 -34.40 -18.89
CA LEU A 228 -6.41 -33.89 -19.92
C LEU A 228 -5.02 -34.56 -19.84
N ALA A 229 -4.48 -34.75 -18.64
CA ALA A 229 -3.20 -35.42 -18.44
C ALA A 229 -3.26 -36.91 -18.84
N GLY A 230 -4.33 -37.61 -18.48
CA GLY A 230 -4.58 -38.99 -18.92
C GLY A 230 -4.68 -39.08 -20.45
N ARG A 231 -5.46 -38.17 -21.06
CA ARG A 231 -5.61 -38.11 -22.53
C ARG A 231 -4.31 -37.79 -23.25
N PHE A 232 -3.47 -36.92 -22.67
CA PHE A 232 -2.15 -36.61 -23.21
C PHE A 232 -1.23 -37.84 -23.17
N LYS A 233 -1.26 -38.60 -22.08
CA LYS A 233 -0.53 -39.86 -21.94
C LYS A 233 -1.00 -40.89 -22.98
N ASP A 234 -2.31 -41.04 -23.18
CA ASP A 234 -2.86 -41.95 -24.20
C ASP A 234 -2.45 -41.57 -25.63
N GLN A 235 -2.34 -40.26 -25.91
CA GLN A 235 -2.08 -39.75 -27.26
C GLN A 235 -0.59 -39.74 -27.64
N TYR A 236 0.30 -39.46 -26.68
CA TYR A 236 1.72 -39.25 -26.94
C TYR A 236 2.65 -40.21 -26.19
N ASP A 237 2.13 -41.06 -25.31
CA ASP A 237 2.89 -41.97 -24.44
C ASP A 237 3.95 -41.23 -23.59
N LEU A 238 3.61 -40.01 -23.17
CA LEU A 238 4.47 -39.13 -22.38
C LEU A 238 3.71 -38.59 -21.16
N ASP A 239 4.41 -38.41 -20.05
CA ASP A 239 3.84 -37.79 -18.86
C ASP A 239 3.80 -36.25 -19.01
N LEU A 240 2.58 -35.69 -19.06
CA LEU A 240 2.37 -34.26 -19.29
C LEU A 240 3.09 -33.39 -18.24
N HIS A 241 3.07 -33.82 -16.97
CA HIS A 241 3.68 -33.09 -15.87
C HIS A 241 5.21 -33.01 -16.01
N SER A 242 5.86 -34.16 -16.23
CA SER A 242 7.31 -34.27 -16.40
C SER A 242 7.80 -33.51 -17.65
N GLU A 243 7.09 -33.62 -18.77
CA GLU A 243 7.46 -32.96 -20.03
C GLU A 243 7.35 -31.44 -19.94
N LEU A 244 6.27 -30.90 -19.34
CA LEU A 244 6.13 -29.45 -19.14
C LEU A 244 7.19 -28.91 -18.18
N LYS A 245 7.51 -29.65 -17.12
CA LYS A 245 8.55 -29.26 -16.14
C LYS A 245 9.93 -29.21 -16.80
N ALA A 246 10.25 -30.20 -17.64
CA ALA A 246 11.50 -30.23 -18.41
C ALA A 246 11.57 -29.11 -19.47
N ALA A 247 10.44 -28.77 -20.10
CA ALA A 247 10.41 -27.73 -21.12
C ALA A 247 10.50 -26.31 -20.56
N LEU A 248 9.81 -26.03 -19.45
CA LEU A 248 9.62 -24.68 -18.90
C LEU A 248 10.60 -24.32 -17.79
N GLY A 249 11.20 -25.32 -17.14
CA GLY A 249 12.23 -25.12 -16.13
C GLY A 249 11.72 -24.55 -14.80
N SER A 250 12.64 -24.04 -13.99
CA SER A 250 12.38 -23.62 -12.61
C SER A 250 11.29 -22.56 -12.41
N PRO A 251 11.04 -21.58 -13.31
CA PRO A 251 10.04 -20.54 -13.06
C PRO A 251 8.59 -21.05 -13.00
N TYR A 252 8.32 -22.20 -13.62
CA TYR A 252 6.99 -22.84 -13.68
C TYR A 252 6.92 -24.16 -12.91
N ALA A 253 8.05 -24.70 -12.44
CA ALA A 253 8.12 -26.01 -11.78
C ALA A 253 7.14 -26.13 -10.61
N ALA A 254 7.20 -25.22 -9.65
CA ALA A 254 6.31 -25.22 -8.48
C ALA A 254 4.82 -25.02 -8.86
N LEU A 255 4.56 -24.28 -9.94
CA LEU A 255 3.20 -24.08 -10.43
C LEU A 255 2.65 -25.36 -11.08
N LEU A 256 3.48 -26.06 -11.86
CA LEU A 256 3.11 -27.33 -12.48
C LEU A 256 2.92 -28.43 -11.44
N ASP A 257 3.80 -28.47 -10.42
CA ASP A 257 3.66 -29.38 -9.28
C ASP A 257 2.30 -29.16 -8.57
N ALA A 258 1.90 -27.90 -8.37
CA ALA A 258 0.61 -27.58 -7.76
C ALA A 258 -0.61 -27.85 -8.67
N LEU A 259 -0.48 -27.72 -10.00
CA LEU A 259 -1.60 -27.82 -10.94
C LEU A 259 -1.83 -29.24 -11.49
N LEU A 260 -0.76 -30.03 -11.62
CA LEU A 260 -0.72 -31.33 -12.30
C LEU A 260 -0.05 -32.43 -11.48
N GLY A 261 0.64 -32.10 -10.38
CA GLY A 261 1.22 -33.09 -9.49
C GLY A 261 0.16 -33.89 -8.72
N ASP A 262 0.53 -35.10 -8.31
CA ASP A 262 -0.32 -35.95 -7.48
C ASP A 262 -0.26 -35.45 -6.01
N LYS A 263 -1.06 -34.41 -5.73
CA LYS A 263 -1.12 -33.76 -4.41
C LYS A 263 -1.46 -34.76 -3.30
N SER A 264 -2.33 -35.73 -3.56
CA SER A 264 -2.74 -36.76 -2.62
C SER A 264 -1.61 -37.71 -2.21
N ALA A 265 -0.74 -38.09 -3.15
CA ALA A 265 0.46 -38.89 -2.86
C ALA A 265 1.50 -38.08 -2.05
N ALA A 266 1.74 -36.82 -2.44
CA ALA A 266 2.68 -35.96 -1.72
C ALA A 266 2.22 -35.65 -0.27
N ASP A 267 0.92 -35.38 -0.09
CA ASP A 267 0.31 -35.19 1.22
C ASP A 267 0.38 -36.48 2.06
N ALA A 268 0.16 -37.67 1.47
CA ALA A 268 0.31 -38.95 2.14
C ALA A 268 1.74 -39.21 2.63
N GLU A 269 2.76 -38.94 1.80
CA GLU A 269 4.16 -39.06 2.20
C GLU A 269 4.53 -38.08 3.32
N ALA A 270 3.99 -36.85 3.28
CA ALA A 270 4.20 -35.85 4.32
C ALA A 270 3.57 -36.28 5.66
N VAL A 271 2.37 -36.86 5.62
CA VAL A 271 1.68 -37.43 6.78
C VAL A 271 2.48 -38.61 7.37
N HIS A 272 2.99 -39.52 6.53
CA HIS A 272 3.84 -40.63 6.97
C HIS A 272 5.11 -40.12 7.67
N LYS A 273 5.80 -39.13 7.09
CA LYS A 273 6.96 -38.49 7.72
C LYS A 273 6.62 -37.82 9.05
N ALA A 274 5.44 -37.23 9.18
CA ALA A 274 4.98 -36.61 10.43
C ALA A 274 4.73 -37.65 11.53
N LEU A 275 4.17 -38.81 11.19
CA LEU A 275 3.90 -39.91 12.12
C LEU A 275 5.19 -40.58 12.65
N HIS A 276 6.22 -40.67 11.80
CA HIS A 276 7.50 -41.30 12.13
C HIS A 276 8.63 -40.31 12.48
N GLY A 277 8.35 -39.01 12.47
CA GLY A 277 9.32 -37.95 12.75
C GLY A 277 9.60 -37.74 14.24
N SER A 278 10.63 -36.96 14.55
CA SER A 278 10.94 -36.49 15.90
C SER A 278 10.21 -35.18 16.20
N GLY A 279 9.34 -35.16 17.22
CA GLY A 279 8.59 -33.97 17.66
C GLY A 279 7.16 -34.30 18.07
N ASN A 280 6.36 -33.28 18.39
CA ASN A 280 4.93 -33.45 18.68
C ASN A 280 4.19 -33.81 17.37
N LYS A 281 3.86 -35.09 17.24
CA LYS A 281 3.23 -35.68 16.05
C LYS A 281 1.85 -35.06 15.78
N ALA A 282 1.10 -34.78 16.84
CA ALA A 282 -0.24 -34.19 16.73
C ALA A 282 -0.18 -32.78 16.13
N VAL A 283 0.76 -31.93 16.56
CA VAL A 283 0.96 -30.59 15.99
C VAL A 283 1.30 -30.64 14.50
N ALA A 284 2.14 -31.58 14.09
CA ALA A 284 2.54 -31.74 12.69
C ALA A 284 1.35 -32.18 11.81
N LEU A 285 0.55 -33.14 12.29
CA LEU A 285 -0.63 -33.62 11.58
C LEU A 285 -1.75 -32.58 11.52
N VAL A 286 -1.99 -31.84 12.61
CA VAL A 286 -2.96 -30.73 12.63
C VAL A 286 -2.63 -29.70 11.54
N LYS A 287 -1.35 -29.32 11.38
CA LYS A 287 -0.95 -28.37 10.33
C LYS A 287 -1.17 -28.89 8.90
N LEU A 288 -1.13 -30.20 8.70
CA LEU A 288 -1.30 -30.84 7.39
C LEU A 288 -2.76 -31.13 7.03
N LEU A 289 -3.62 -31.36 8.04
CA LEU A 289 -4.99 -31.85 7.83
C LEU A 289 -6.07 -30.77 8.02
N VAL A 290 -5.80 -29.69 8.76
CA VAL A 290 -6.82 -28.70 9.18
C VAL A 290 -7.50 -27.96 8.01
N ASP A 291 -6.84 -27.82 6.88
CA ASP A 291 -7.33 -27.09 5.70
C ASP A 291 -7.89 -28.00 4.60
N LYS A 292 -7.85 -29.32 4.78
CA LYS A 292 -8.24 -30.30 3.76
C LYS A 292 -9.76 -30.56 3.76
N THR A 293 -10.30 -30.80 2.57
CA THR A 293 -11.71 -31.17 2.40
C THR A 293 -11.94 -32.65 2.72
N PRO A 294 -13.19 -33.09 3.00
CA PRO A 294 -13.49 -34.51 3.16
C PRO A 294 -13.07 -35.35 1.94
N GLU A 295 -13.19 -34.81 0.72
CA GLU A 295 -12.75 -35.48 -0.51
C GLU A 295 -11.21 -35.58 -0.60
N GLU A 296 -10.49 -34.53 -0.21
CA GLU A 296 -9.03 -34.52 -0.18
C GLU A 296 -8.49 -35.46 0.91
N LEU A 297 -9.11 -35.49 2.08
CA LEU A 297 -8.77 -36.40 3.17
C LEU A 297 -8.99 -37.86 2.76
N GLN A 298 -10.09 -38.17 2.06
CA GLN A 298 -10.32 -39.50 1.52
C GLN A 298 -9.25 -39.88 0.48
N ALA A 299 -8.86 -38.95 -0.40
CA ALA A 299 -7.79 -39.20 -1.37
C ALA A 299 -6.41 -39.40 -0.71
N ILE A 300 -6.13 -38.70 0.40
CA ILE A 300 -4.93 -38.91 1.22
C ILE A 300 -4.96 -40.30 1.86
N LYS A 301 -6.09 -40.72 2.45
CA LYS A 301 -6.27 -42.07 3.02
C LYS A 301 -6.02 -43.17 1.99
N ASP A 302 -6.61 -43.03 0.81
CA ASP A 302 -6.47 -43.99 -0.28
C ASP A 302 -5.01 -44.06 -0.77
N SER A 303 -4.34 -42.90 -0.90
CA SER A 303 -2.94 -42.83 -1.34
C SER A 303 -1.98 -43.38 -0.28
N TYR A 304 -2.17 -43.03 0.99
CA TYR A 304 -1.40 -43.55 2.11
C TYR A 304 -1.47 -45.07 2.19
N LYS A 305 -2.67 -45.64 2.06
CA LYS A 305 -2.89 -47.08 2.04
C LYS A 305 -2.24 -47.77 0.84
N ASN A 306 -2.26 -47.13 -0.33
CA ASN A 306 -1.64 -47.67 -1.54
C ASN A 306 -0.11 -47.64 -1.48
N GLU A 307 0.48 -46.62 -0.86
CA GLU A 307 1.94 -46.45 -0.80
C GLU A 307 2.61 -47.16 0.38
N HIS A 308 1.96 -47.17 1.54
CA HIS A 308 2.52 -47.68 2.80
C HIS A 308 1.89 -49.00 3.26
N GLY A 309 0.76 -49.41 2.67
CA GLY A 309 0.11 -50.70 2.95
C GLY A 309 -0.70 -50.76 4.25
N GLU A 310 -0.66 -49.71 5.06
CA GLU A 310 -1.34 -49.59 6.36
C GLU A 310 -2.43 -48.49 6.31
N SER A 311 -3.43 -48.57 7.20
CA SER A 311 -4.48 -47.54 7.27
C SER A 311 -3.99 -46.36 8.09
N LEU A 312 -4.14 -45.13 7.56
CA LEU A 312 -3.75 -43.92 8.29
C LEU A 312 -4.47 -43.80 9.66
N GLU A 313 -5.71 -44.27 9.74
CA GLU A 313 -6.47 -44.32 10.98
C GLU A 313 -5.91 -45.31 12.01
N GLU A 314 -5.27 -46.39 11.55
CA GLU A 314 -4.63 -47.36 12.43
C GLU A 314 -3.32 -46.80 12.99
N ASP A 315 -2.55 -46.07 12.18
CA ASP A 315 -1.31 -45.43 12.63
C ASP A 315 -1.54 -44.30 13.63
N ILE A 316 -2.64 -43.55 13.46
CA ILE A 316 -3.03 -42.49 14.41
C ILE A 316 -3.47 -43.07 15.76
N LYS A 317 -4.06 -44.28 15.79
CA LYS A 317 -4.44 -44.97 17.04
C LYS A 317 -3.26 -45.40 17.91
N TYR A 318 -2.05 -45.45 17.35
CA TYR A 318 -0.84 -45.76 18.09
C TYR A 318 -0.17 -44.51 18.70
N LEU A 319 -0.81 -43.33 18.62
CA LEU A 319 -0.38 -42.13 19.35
C LEU A 319 -0.61 -42.33 20.86
N ALA A 320 0.28 -41.77 21.67
CA ALA A 320 0.33 -42.04 23.11
C ALA A 320 -0.73 -41.27 23.94
N ASP A 321 -1.38 -40.28 23.34
CA ASP A 321 -2.34 -39.38 23.99
C ASP A 321 -3.74 -39.54 23.36
N GLU A 322 -4.69 -40.03 24.17
CA GLU A 322 -6.08 -40.30 23.78
C GLU A 322 -6.82 -39.03 23.31
N GLU A 323 -6.48 -37.85 23.86
CA GLU A 323 -7.10 -36.57 23.47
C GLU A 323 -6.63 -36.10 22.08
N CYS A 324 -5.33 -36.31 21.80
CA CYS A 324 -4.75 -36.02 20.49
C CYS A 324 -5.25 -37.00 19.42
N GLU A 325 -5.40 -38.29 19.76
CA GLU A 325 -6.01 -39.28 18.89
C GLU A 325 -7.43 -38.85 18.49
N ALA A 326 -8.27 -38.48 19.46
CA ALA A 326 -9.64 -38.07 19.20
C ALA A 326 -9.71 -36.82 18.30
N LEU A 327 -8.87 -35.80 18.53
CA LEU A 327 -8.79 -34.62 17.67
C LEU A 327 -8.37 -34.95 16.23
N LEU A 328 -7.38 -35.82 16.06
CA LEU A 328 -6.88 -36.19 14.73
C LEU A 328 -7.87 -37.09 13.98
N LEU A 329 -8.48 -38.06 14.64
CA LEU A 329 -9.49 -38.92 14.03
C LEU A 329 -10.75 -38.15 13.66
N THR A 330 -11.18 -37.17 14.47
CA THR A 330 -12.31 -36.30 14.13
C THR A 330 -11.98 -35.38 12.95
N LEU A 331 -10.80 -34.74 12.92
CA LEU A 331 -10.35 -33.95 11.77
C LEU A 331 -10.24 -34.80 10.49
N LEU A 332 -9.78 -36.05 10.61
CA LEU A 332 -9.56 -36.96 9.49
C LEU A 332 -10.86 -37.59 8.94
N ASN A 333 -11.89 -37.79 9.77
CA ASN A 333 -13.14 -38.45 9.37
C ASN A 333 -14.24 -37.47 8.98
N ASP A 334 -14.40 -36.37 9.72
CA ASP A 334 -15.47 -35.41 9.47
C ASP A 334 -15.04 -34.35 8.43
N GLY A 335 -13.74 -34.04 8.37
CA GLY A 335 -13.21 -32.92 7.59
C GLY A 335 -13.81 -31.58 8.00
N LYS A 336 -13.27 -30.46 7.51
CA LYS A 336 -13.86 -29.15 7.83
C LYS A 336 -14.96 -28.77 6.85
N ASN A 337 -16.11 -28.36 7.38
CA ASN A 337 -17.18 -27.73 6.60
C ASN A 337 -16.65 -26.47 5.90
N GLN A 338 -16.98 -26.31 4.62
CA GLN A 338 -16.54 -25.16 3.81
C GLN A 338 -17.53 -24.00 3.78
N ASP A 339 -18.62 -24.07 4.54
CA ASP A 339 -19.65 -23.03 4.53
C ASP A 339 -19.07 -21.64 4.88
N HIS A 340 -19.36 -20.70 3.99
CA HIS A 340 -18.81 -19.34 4.00
C HIS A 340 -19.72 -18.31 4.68
N ASP A 341 -20.98 -18.67 4.95
CA ASP A 341 -21.91 -17.81 5.66
C ASP A 341 -21.69 -17.98 7.17
N ILE A 342 -21.28 -16.89 7.82
CA ILE A 342 -21.05 -16.84 9.26
C ILE A 342 -22.40 -16.56 9.93
N ASP A 343 -22.88 -17.51 10.71
CA ASP A 343 -24.05 -17.32 11.57
C ASP A 343 -23.55 -16.83 12.93
N PHE A 344 -23.63 -15.51 13.14
CA PHE A 344 -23.17 -14.88 14.39
C PHE A 344 -24.03 -15.27 15.60
N ASP A 345 -25.32 -15.55 15.39
CA ASP A 345 -26.23 -15.94 16.47
C ASP A 345 -25.89 -17.37 16.92
N ALA A 346 -25.70 -18.29 15.97
CA ALA A 346 -25.23 -19.65 16.26
C ALA A 346 -23.82 -19.65 16.89
N ALA A 347 -22.93 -18.73 16.45
CA ALA A 347 -21.60 -18.60 17.04
C ALA A 347 -21.64 -18.15 18.51
N GLU A 348 -22.61 -17.31 18.89
CA GLU A 348 -22.81 -16.90 20.27
C GLU A 348 -23.39 -18.03 21.13
N GLU A 349 -24.28 -18.85 20.58
CA GLU A 349 -24.81 -20.06 21.24
C GLU A 349 -23.71 -21.10 21.47
N ASP A 350 -22.97 -21.46 20.42
CA ASP A 350 -21.84 -22.41 20.51
C ASP A 350 -20.75 -21.90 21.50
N ALA A 351 -20.53 -20.58 21.56
CA ALA A 351 -19.58 -19.97 22.50
C ALA A 351 -20.05 -20.03 23.96
N LYS A 352 -21.36 -19.95 24.21
CA LYS A 352 -21.94 -20.16 25.55
C LYS A 352 -21.80 -21.62 25.96
N GLU A 353 -22.07 -22.55 25.05
CA GLU A 353 -21.90 -23.98 25.27
C GLU A 353 -20.44 -24.33 25.61
N LEU A 354 -19.47 -23.77 24.87
CA LEU A 354 -18.04 -23.89 25.20
C LEU A 354 -17.68 -23.30 26.57
N HIS A 355 -18.28 -22.18 26.95
CA HIS A 355 -18.02 -21.57 28.25
C HIS A 355 -18.55 -22.44 29.40
N GLU A 356 -19.73 -23.03 29.21
CA GLU A 356 -20.33 -23.94 30.17
C GLU A 356 -19.56 -25.28 30.27
N ALA A 357 -18.97 -25.76 29.17
CA ALA A 357 -18.15 -26.98 29.15
C ALA A 357 -16.70 -26.76 29.68
N GLY A 358 -16.15 -25.55 29.56
CA GLY A 358 -14.69 -25.32 29.69
C GLY A 358 -14.15 -24.78 31.01
N ASP A 359 -14.92 -24.12 31.88
CA ASP A 359 -14.37 -23.57 33.15
C ASP A 359 -14.49 -24.62 34.27
N GLY A 360 -13.48 -25.47 34.44
CA GLY A 360 -13.39 -26.50 35.48
C GLY A 360 -14.17 -27.79 35.22
N ARG A 361 -14.52 -28.07 33.96
CA ARG A 361 -15.32 -29.24 33.54
C ARG A 361 -14.77 -30.00 32.33
N TRP A 362 -13.54 -29.72 31.88
CA TRP A 362 -12.92 -30.39 30.73
C TRP A 362 -13.06 -31.92 30.74
N ASP A 363 -12.68 -32.57 31.85
CA ASP A 363 -12.72 -34.04 32.02
C ASP A 363 -14.11 -34.67 31.80
N LYS A 364 -15.20 -33.88 31.80
CA LYS A 364 -16.58 -34.36 31.67
C LYS A 364 -17.20 -34.06 30.31
N ASP A 365 -16.78 -32.97 29.67
CA ASP A 365 -17.44 -32.41 28.48
C ASP A 365 -16.45 -32.16 27.32
N SER A 366 -15.29 -32.83 27.30
CA SER A 366 -14.27 -32.71 26.23
C SER A 366 -14.80 -33.05 24.83
N GLU A 367 -15.82 -33.91 24.72
CA GLU A 367 -16.52 -34.21 23.46
C GLU A 367 -17.17 -32.96 22.82
N VAL A 368 -17.65 -32.01 23.63
CA VAL A 368 -18.24 -30.75 23.13
C VAL A 368 -17.18 -29.89 22.45
N PHE A 369 -15.97 -29.83 23.01
CA PHE A 369 -14.85 -29.13 22.39
C PHE A 369 -14.43 -29.82 21.09
N LEU A 370 -14.27 -31.14 21.08
CA LEU A 370 -13.84 -31.87 19.89
C LEU A 370 -14.86 -31.79 18.75
N THR A 371 -16.15 -31.92 19.04
CA THR A 371 -17.22 -31.81 18.03
C THR A 371 -17.31 -30.40 17.43
N LEU A 372 -17.17 -29.34 18.24
CA LEU A 372 -17.18 -27.96 17.73
C LEU A 372 -15.94 -27.63 16.89
N LEU A 373 -14.77 -28.21 17.22
CA LEU A 373 -13.53 -27.99 16.48
C LEU A 373 -13.51 -28.70 15.12
N SER A 374 -14.16 -29.87 15.02
CA SER A 374 -14.23 -30.67 13.80
C SER A 374 -15.38 -30.23 12.87
N GLN A 375 -16.57 -29.97 13.40
CA GLN A 375 -17.77 -29.77 12.59
C GLN A 375 -17.94 -28.34 12.07
N LYS A 376 -17.33 -27.33 12.69
CA LYS A 376 -17.51 -25.92 12.30
C LYS A 376 -16.44 -25.48 11.29
N SER A 377 -16.85 -24.67 10.31
CA SER A 377 -15.91 -24.09 9.33
C SER A 377 -14.88 -23.20 10.01
N LEU A 378 -13.68 -23.04 9.44
CA LEU A 378 -12.63 -22.16 10.03
C LEU A 378 -13.14 -20.72 10.28
N PRO A 379 -13.91 -20.09 9.38
CA PRO A 379 -14.50 -18.78 9.64
C PRO A 379 -15.50 -18.77 10.80
N GLN A 380 -16.38 -19.78 10.89
CA GLN A 380 -17.36 -19.91 11.95
C GLN A 380 -16.68 -20.17 13.31
N LEU A 381 -15.66 -21.03 13.34
CA LEU A 381 -14.86 -21.30 14.53
C LEU A 381 -14.13 -20.05 15.03
N ASN A 382 -13.63 -19.19 14.13
CA ASN A 382 -13.05 -17.90 14.53
C ASN A 382 -14.10 -16.98 15.16
N ALA A 383 -15.33 -16.95 14.62
CA ALA A 383 -16.43 -16.19 15.21
C ALA A 383 -16.79 -16.71 16.61
N ILE A 384 -16.87 -18.04 16.79
CA ILE A 384 -17.10 -18.70 18.07
C ILE A 384 -16.01 -18.36 19.07
N LEU A 385 -14.72 -18.48 18.71
CA LEU A 385 -13.59 -18.18 19.61
C LEU A 385 -13.55 -16.70 20.02
N LYS A 386 -13.98 -15.78 19.13
CA LYS A 386 -14.14 -14.36 19.45
C LYS A 386 -15.30 -14.12 20.41
N ALA A 387 -16.46 -14.72 20.16
CA ALA A 387 -17.63 -14.64 21.04
C ALA A 387 -17.31 -15.25 22.43
N TYR A 388 -16.61 -16.39 22.46
CA TYR A 388 -16.14 -17.02 23.69
C TYR A 388 -15.29 -16.07 24.52
N LYS A 389 -14.31 -15.38 23.91
CA LYS A 389 -13.47 -14.39 24.60
C LYS A 389 -14.28 -13.21 25.15
N GLN A 390 -15.35 -12.80 24.47
CA GLN A 390 -16.24 -11.75 24.93
C GLN A 390 -17.11 -12.19 26.12
N ILE A 391 -17.55 -13.45 26.14
CA ILE A 391 -18.41 -14.01 27.18
C ILE A 391 -17.61 -14.39 28.43
N SER A 392 -16.52 -15.14 28.27
CA SER A 392 -15.73 -15.71 29.37
C SER A 392 -14.65 -14.77 29.91
N GLY A 393 -14.25 -13.76 29.14
CA GLY A 393 -13.13 -12.86 29.46
C GLY A 393 -11.74 -13.50 29.36
N LYS A 394 -11.64 -14.80 29.01
CA LYS A 394 -10.39 -15.56 28.84
C LYS A 394 -10.29 -16.06 27.39
N ALA A 395 -9.08 -16.29 26.86
CA ALA A 395 -8.97 -16.97 25.57
C ALA A 395 -9.19 -18.48 25.77
N ALA A 396 -9.83 -19.15 24.79
CA ALA A 396 -10.04 -20.61 24.86
C ALA A 396 -8.72 -21.39 24.97
N THR A 397 -7.64 -20.86 24.37
CA THR A 397 -6.29 -21.42 24.52
C THR A 397 -5.81 -21.40 25.97
N ASP A 398 -6.13 -20.36 26.74
CA ASP A 398 -5.70 -20.24 28.15
C ASP A 398 -6.42 -21.23 29.07
N VAL A 399 -7.55 -21.77 28.62
CA VAL A 399 -8.35 -22.78 29.32
C VAL A 399 -7.80 -24.17 29.02
N VAL A 400 -7.58 -24.46 27.73
CA VAL A 400 -6.95 -25.71 27.28
C VAL A 400 -5.53 -25.87 27.85
N ASP A 401 -4.73 -24.80 27.88
CA ASP A 401 -3.38 -24.81 28.47
C ASP A 401 -3.34 -25.15 29.98
N LYS A 402 -4.48 -25.01 30.68
CA LYS A 402 -4.58 -25.26 32.13
C LYS A 402 -5.23 -26.60 32.47
N GLU A 403 -6.12 -27.09 31.62
CA GLU A 403 -6.96 -28.25 31.91
C GLU A 403 -6.57 -29.50 31.09
N CYS A 404 -5.75 -29.38 30.04
CA CYS A 404 -5.40 -30.49 29.14
C CYS A 404 -3.93 -30.92 29.23
N THR A 405 -3.58 -31.99 28.51
CA THR A 405 -2.18 -32.39 28.32
C THR A 405 -1.39 -31.31 27.55
N GLU A 406 -0.09 -31.21 27.81
CA GLU A 406 0.80 -30.28 27.11
C GLU A 406 0.78 -30.55 25.59
N GLU A 407 0.71 -31.82 25.18
CA GLU A 407 0.69 -32.21 23.77
C GLU A 407 -0.61 -31.78 23.05
N PHE A 408 -1.76 -31.93 23.72
CA PHE A 408 -3.06 -31.49 23.20
C PHE A 408 -3.17 -29.97 23.16
N ALA A 409 -2.69 -29.27 24.20
CA ALA A 409 -2.69 -27.82 24.26
C ALA A 409 -1.87 -27.20 23.11
N GLU A 410 -0.71 -27.78 22.78
CA GLU A 410 0.08 -27.39 21.63
C GLU A 410 -0.65 -27.65 20.29
N ALA A 411 -1.31 -28.80 20.15
CA ALA A 411 -2.07 -29.16 18.95
C ALA A 411 -3.29 -28.23 18.74
N PHE A 412 -4.02 -27.94 19.82
CA PHE A 412 -5.12 -26.98 19.83
C PHE A 412 -4.64 -25.56 19.51
N SER A 413 -3.52 -25.13 20.10
CA SER A 413 -2.88 -23.84 19.78
C SER A 413 -2.49 -23.74 18.30
N ALA A 414 -1.98 -24.84 17.72
CA ALA A 414 -1.68 -24.90 16.28
C ALA A 414 -2.96 -24.77 15.42
N LEU A 415 -4.05 -25.42 15.82
CA LEU A 415 -5.35 -25.31 15.15
C LEU A 415 -5.93 -23.88 15.24
N VAL A 416 -5.89 -23.25 16.42
CA VAL A 416 -6.33 -21.86 16.62
C VAL A 416 -5.47 -20.88 15.80
N LYS A 417 -4.16 -21.12 15.68
CA LYS A 417 -3.27 -20.34 14.80
C LYS A 417 -3.65 -20.46 13.33
N CYS A 418 -4.09 -21.64 12.88
CA CYS A 418 -4.59 -21.83 11.52
C CYS A 418 -5.94 -21.12 11.28
N VAL A 419 -6.79 -21.01 12.30
CA VAL A 419 -8.08 -20.30 12.29
C VAL A 419 -7.92 -18.77 12.33
N GLY A 420 -6.79 -18.29 12.87
CA GLY A 420 -6.54 -16.87 13.16
C GLY A 420 -5.96 -16.02 12.02
N VAL A 421 -5.66 -16.59 10.84
CA VAL A 421 -4.98 -15.83 9.78
C VAL A 421 -5.94 -14.87 9.08
N SER A 422 -5.80 -13.58 9.37
CA SER A 422 -6.62 -12.55 8.71
C SER A 422 -6.22 -12.39 7.23
N PRO A 423 -7.13 -11.93 6.35
CA PRO A 423 -6.79 -11.59 4.96
C PRO A 423 -5.61 -10.59 4.83
N ALA A 424 -5.37 -9.77 5.86
CA ALA A 424 -4.23 -8.86 5.93
C ALA A 424 -2.89 -9.59 6.15
N GLN A 425 -2.87 -10.68 6.92
CA GLN A 425 -1.66 -11.50 7.11
C GLN A 425 -1.32 -12.30 5.85
N TYR A 426 -2.31 -12.80 5.12
CA TYR A 426 -2.07 -13.38 3.80
C TYR A 426 -1.49 -12.36 2.81
N ALA A 427 -1.98 -11.12 2.85
CA ALA A 427 -1.43 -10.04 2.03
C ALA A 427 0.06 -9.77 2.35
N GLU A 428 0.45 -9.82 3.64
CA GLU A 428 1.86 -9.72 4.05
C GLU A 428 2.71 -10.89 3.56
N GLN A 429 2.21 -12.13 3.72
CA GLN A 429 2.92 -13.32 3.25
C GLN A 429 3.11 -13.30 1.73
N LEU A 430 2.08 -12.89 0.98
CA LEU A 430 2.17 -12.68 -0.46
C LEU A 430 3.27 -11.67 -0.77
N LYS A 431 3.28 -10.49 -0.15
CA LYS A 431 4.31 -9.46 -0.37
C LYS A 431 5.73 -9.96 -0.06
N LYS A 432 5.90 -10.71 1.04
CA LYS A 432 7.19 -11.28 1.45
C LYS A 432 7.73 -12.30 0.44
N HIS A 433 6.84 -13.03 -0.23
CA HIS A 433 7.20 -14.13 -1.12
C HIS A 433 7.01 -13.83 -2.62
N MET A 434 6.96 -12.54 -3.02
CA MET A 434 6.85 -12.07 -4.41
C MET A 434 8.13 -12.35 -5.24
N LYS A 435 8.39 -13.61 -5.54
CA LYS A 435 9.46 -14.06 -6.45
C LYS A 435 8.94 -15.16 -7.37
N SER A 436 9.43 -15.19 -8.61
CA SER A 436 9.08 -16.20 -9.60
C SER A 436 9.31 -17.61 -9.08
N GLY A 437 8.30 -18.47 -9.14
CA GLY A 437 8.42 -19.88 -8.72
C GLY A 437 8.49 -20.11 -7.21
N ASN A 438 8.14 -19.11 -6.37
CA ASN A 438 8.04 -19.32 -4.93
C ASN A 438 6.83 -20.23 -4.59
N PRO A 439 7.04 -21.39 -3.94
CA PRO A 439 5.96 -22.33 -3.65
C PRO A 439 4.89 -21.74 -2.72
N VAL A 440 5.29 -20.91 -1.75
CA VAL A 440 4.37 -20.29 -0.77
C VAL A 440 3.42 -19.31 -1.46
N LEU A 441 3.90 -18.52 -2.42
CA LEU A 441 3.06 -17.62 -3.22
C LEU A 441 2.02 -18.41 -4.03
N ILE A 442 2.45 -19.48 -4.68
CA ILE A 442 1.59 -20.31 -5.54
C ILE A 442 0.55 -21.04 -4.70
N GLU A 443 0.94 -21.58 -3.55
CA GLU A 443 0.08 -22.28 -2.61
C GLU A 443 -1.03 -21.37 -2.07
N ILE A 444 -0.68 -20.16 -1.61
CA ILE A 444 -1.67 -19.16 -1.14
C ILE A 444 -2.63 -18.78 -2.27
N LEU A 445 -2.11 -18.55 -3.49
CA LEU A 445 -2.97 -18.22 -4.63
C LEU A 445 -3.90 -19.38 -5.01
N MET A 446 -3.42 -20.63 -4.97
CA MET A 446 -4.20 -21.84 -5.28
C MET A 446 -5.27 -22.11 -4.23
N ALA A 447 -4.89 -22.10 -2.95
CA ALA A 447 -5.78 -22.41 -1.83
C ALA A 447 -6.91 -21.39 -1.69
N HIS A 448 -6.65 -20.12 -2.02
CA HIS A 448 -7.63 -19.05 -1.89
C HIS A 448 -8.29 -18.62 -3.20
N ALA A 449 -7.91 -19.20 -4.35
CA ALA A 449 -8.38 -18.82 -5.70
C ALA A 449 -9.89 -18.68 -5.81
N ASP A 450 -10.62 -19.64 -5.25
CA ASP A 450 -12.07 -19.75 -5.39
C ASP A 450 -12.84 -19.32 -4.12
N THR A 451 -12.14 -19.01 -3.02
CA THR A 451 -12.72 -18.75 -1.69
C THR A 451 -12.56 -17.29 -1.25
N ASN A 452 -11.35 -16.86 -0.88
CA ASN A 452 -11.10 -15.60 -0.16
C ASN A 452 -10.14 -14.63 -0.85
N LEU A 453 -9.72 -14.90 -2.10
CA LEU A 453 -8.80 -14.04 -2.83
C LEU A 453 -9.34 -12.62 -3.06
N GLY A 454 -10.66 -12.43 -3.11
CA GLY A 454 -11.28 -11.11 -3.15
C GLY A 454 -11.03 -10.28 -1.89
N ALA A 455 -11.12 -10.89 -0.71
CA ALA A 455 -10.83 -10.23 0.57
C ALA A 455 -9.33 -9.97 0.75
N ILE A 456 -8.49 -10.92 0.35
CA ILE A 456 -7.03 -10.78 0.38
C ILE A 456 -6.58 -9.65 -0.56
N ARG A 457 -7.13 -9.56 -1.78
CA ARG A 457 -6.86 -8.43 -2.70
C ARG A 457 -7.24 -7.09 -2.12
N LYS A 458 -8.42 -6.97 -1.50
CA LYS A 458 -8.86 -5.74 -0.83
C LYS A 458 -7.93 -5.37 0.32
N ALA A 459 -7.52 -6.34 1.14
CA ALA A 459 -6.58 -6.13 2.23
C ALA A 459 -5.19 -5.73 1.72
N TYR A 460 -4.71 -6.37 0.65
CA TYR A 460 -3.45 -6.06 -0.01
C TYR A 460 -3.45 -4.64 -0.58
N LYS A 461 -4.49 -4.27 -1.33
CA LYS A 461 -4.66 -2.92 -1.88
C LYS A 461 -4.78 -1.86 -0.79
N LYS A 462 -5.53 -2.15 0.28
CA LYS A 462 -5.64 -1.25 1.44
C LYS A 462 -4.28 -1.02 2.13
N LYS A 463 -3.43 -2.05 2.17
CA LYS A 463 -2.15 -2.00 2.89
C LYS A 463 -0.98 -1.47 2.06
N TYR A 464 -0.94 -1.79 0.76
CA TYR A 464 0.20 -1.49 -0.11
C TYR A 464 -0.12 -0.51 -1.23
N GLY A 465 -1.37 -0.08 -1.39
CA GLY A 465 -1.80 0.88 -2.41
C GLY A 465 -1.81 0.34 -3.85
N THR A 466 -1.25 -0.85 -4.09
CA THR A 466 -1.15 -1.50 -5.41
C THR A 466 -2.12 -2.67 -5.54
N GLU A 467 -2.53 -2.97 -6.78
CA GLU A 467 -3.26 -4.21 -7.06
C GLU A 467 -2.30 -5.40 -6.97
N LEU A 468 -2.73 -6.47 -6.29
CA LEU A 468 -1.93 -7.69 -6.12
C LEU A 468 -1.45 -8.27 -7.45
N ALA A 469 -2.31 -8.23 -8.49
CA ALA A 469 -1.99 -8.73 -9.81
C ALA A 469 -0.87 -7.93 -10.50
N ASP A 470 -0.86 -6.61 -10.32
CA ASP A 470 0.17 -5.72 -10.90
C ASP A 470 1.54 -5.98 -10.27
N ASP A 471 1.58 -6.15 -8.96
CA ASP A 471 2.83 -6.45 -8.26
C ASP A 471 3.33 -7.87 -8.61
N ILE A 472 2.44 -8.86 -8.74
CA ILE A 472 2.81 -10.21 -9.20
C ILE A 472 3.40 -10.12 -10.62
N TYR A 473 2.76 -9.37 -11.52
CA TYR A 473 3.21 -9.19 -12.89
C TYR A 473 4.61 -8.55 -12.95
N LYS A 474 4.86 -7.53 -12.13
CA LYS A 474 6.14 -6.82 -12.07
C LYS A 474 7.27 -7.64 -11.45
N HIS A 475 6.99 -8.43 -10.41
CA HIS A 475 8.02 -9.05 -9.58
C HIS A 475 8.24 -10.55 -9.83
N CYS A 476 7.30 -11.26 -10.47
CA CYS A 476 7.36 -12.72 -10.63
C CYS A 476 7.95 -13.21 -11.96
N GLY A 477 8.73 -12.38 -12.66
CA GLY A 477 9.53 -12.81 -13.82
C GLY A 477 8.70 -13.53 -14.91
N PRO A 478 9.23 -14.59 -15.56
CA PRO A 478 8.55 -15.28 -16.67
C PRO A 478 7.16 -15.82 -16.32
N SER A 479 6.95 -16.33 -15.10
CA SER A 479 5.65 -16.87 -14.68
C SER A 479 4.69 -15.79 -14.15
N GLY A 480 5.10 -14.52 -14.08
CA GLY A 480 4.31 -13.43 -13.53
C GLY A 480 2.99 -13.19 -14.25
N LYS A 481 2.95 -13.30 -15.58
CA LYS A 481 1.71 -13.17 -16.36
C LYS A 481 0.67 -14.24 -15.99
N VAL A 482 1.14 -15.47 -15.82
CA VAL A 482 0.33 -16.65 -15.48
C VAL A 482 -0.21 -16.54 -14.05
N LEU A 483 0.63 -16.12 -13.10
CA LEU A 483 0.25 -15.91 -11.70
C LEU A 483 -0.66 -14.69 -11.49
N ALA A 484 -0.47 -13.61 -12.25
CA ALA A 484 -1.31 -12.42 -12.17
C ALA A 484 -2.75 -12.73 -12.60
N VAL A 485 -2.93 -13.48 -13.69
CA VAL A 485 -4.27 -13.93 -14.13
C VAL A 485 -4.93 -14.83 -13.10
N MET A 486 -4.13 -15.62 -12.39
CA MET A 486 -4.63 -16.45 -11.29
C MET A 486 -5.08 -15.60 -10.10
N ALA A 487 -4.34 -14.53 -9.78
CA ALA A 487 -4.70 -13.56 -8.75
C ALA A 487 -6.00 -12.79 -9.06
N GLU A 488 -6.38 -12.68 -10.33
CA GLU A 488 -7.58 -11.94 -10.77
C GLU A 488 -8.87 -12.78 -10.86
N LYS A 489 -8.75 -14.11 -10.87
CA LYS A 489 -9.87 -15.02 -11.12
C LYS A 489 -10.99 -14.80 -10.08
N ASN A 490 -12.15 -14.32 -10.54
CA ASN A 490 -13.36 -14.27 -9.73
C ASN A 490 -14.17 -15.56 -9.91
N PRO A 491 -14.85 -16.08 -8.86
CA PRO A 491 -15.56 -17.35 -8.94
C PRO A 491 -16.66 -17.33 -10.02
N PRO A 492 -16.86 -18.44 -10.76
CA PRO A 492 -17.84 -18.53 -11.83
C PRO A 492 -19.26 -18.50 -11.27
N GLY A 493 -19.89 -17.33 -11.26
CA GLY A 493 -21.31 -17.20 -10.87
C GLY A 493 -21.80 -15.78 -10.63
N GLN A 494 -20.95 -14.87 -10.14
CA GLN A 494 -21.38 -13.53 -9.71
C GLN A 494 -21.44 -12.48 -10.83
N ALA A 495 -20.78 -12.71 -11.98
CA ALA A 495 -20.78 -11.77 -13.11
C ALA A 495 -22.17 -11.54 -13.73
N LYS A 496 -23.10 -12.50 -13.57
CA LYS A 496 -24.50 -12.34 -14.00
C LYS A 496 -25.38 -11.64 -12.95
N ALA A 497 -25.03 -11.70 -11.66
CA ALA A 497 -25.78 -11.05 -10.59
C ALA A 497 -25.47 -9.55 -10.50
N ILE A 498 -24.20 -9.16 -10.70
CA ILE A 498 -23.75 -7.76 -10.67
C ILE A 498 -24.32 -6.95 -11.85
N LYS A 499 -24.34 -7.55 -13.06
CA LYS A 499 -24.99 -6.90 -14.21
C LYS A 499 -26.51 -6.75 -14.03
N LYS A 500 -27.15 -7.67 -13.31
CA LYS A 500 -28.60 -7.64 -13.04
C LYS A 500 -28.96 -6.65 -11.94
N SER A 501 -28.10 -6.47 -10.92
CA SER A 501 -28.29 -5.48 -9.85
C SER A 501 -28.00 -4.05 -10.32
N GLU A 502 -27.00 -3.84 -11.19
CA GLU A 502 -26.73 -2.54 -11.82
C GLU A 502 -27.85 -2.10 -12.78
N GLU A 503 -28.47 -3.04 -13.50
CA GLU A 503 -29.58 -2.76 -14.42
C GLU A 503 -30.92 -2.54 -13.69
N GLN A 504 -31.08 -3.13 -12.49
CA GLN A 504 -32.24 -2.88 -11.61
C GLN A 504 -32.11 -1.58 -10.81
N ALA A 505 -30.89 -1.17 -10.43
CA ALA A 505 -30.64 0.11 -9.76
C ALA A 505 -30.91 1.30 -10.69
N LYS A 506 -30.67 1.17 -12.01
CA LYS A 506 -30.97 2.22 -13.00
C LYS A 506 -32.46 2.40 -13.33
N LYS A 507 -33.36 1.51 -12.89
CA LYS A 507 -34.80 1.54 -13.21
C LYS A 507 -35.70 2.07 -12.09
N LYS A 508 -35.17 2.51 -10.93
CA LYS A 508 -35.97 3.08 -9.84
C LYS A 508 -35.52 4.49 -9.46
N MET A 509 -35.88 5.47 -10.30
CA MET A 509 -36.02 6.88 -9.88
C MET A 509 -37.29 7.44 -10.55
N PRO A 510 -38.29 7.92 -9.80
CA PRO A 510 -39.30 8.81 -10.34
C PRO A 510 -38.82 10.28 -10.24
N PRO A 511 -39.27 11.17 -11.13
CA PRO A 511 -38.94 12.60 -11.06
C PRO A 511 -39.91 13.30 -10.10
N SER A 512 -39.42 14.18 -9.23
CA SER A 512 -40.29 15.02 -8.41
C SER A 512 -39.83 16.48 -8.40
N GLY A 513 -40.53 17.28 -9.18
CA GLY A 513 -40.88 18.64 -8.80
C GLY A 513 -42.37 18.66 -8.46
N VAL A 514 -42.71 19.20 -7.27
CA VAL A 514 -43.94 19.90 -6.84
C VAL A 514 -44.19 19.66 -5.34
N LYS A 515 -44.39 20.76 -4.61
CA LYS A 515 -44.73 20.88 -3.17
C LYS A 515 -46.15 20.36 -2.88
N VAL A 516 -46.42 19.90 -1.63
CA VAL A 516 -47.58 20.26 -0.77
C VAL A 516 -47.63 19.43 0.55
N THR A 517 -47.59 20.16 1.68
CA THR A 517 -48.22 19.98 3.02
C THR A 517 -48.11 18.67 3.84
N GLY A 518 -47.67 18.77 5.12
CA GLY A 518 -48.02 17.83 6.21
C GLY A 518 -49.43 18.08 6.79
N PRO A 519 -49.88 17.54 7.95
CA PRO A 519 -49.28 16.68 9.00
C PRO A 519 -50.14 15.37 9.18
N PRO A 520 -50.20 14.55 10.29
CA PRO A 520 -49.70 14.69 11.67
C PRO A 520 -49.02 13.47 12.34
N LYS A 521 -48.43 13.75 13.52
CA LYS A 521 -47.83 12.82 14.50
C LYS A 521 -48.82 11.78 15.04
N ARG A 522 -48.32 10.60 15.40
CA ARG A 522 -48.87 9.71 16.45
C ARG A 522 -47.76 9.17 17.35
N ASP A 523 -48.12 9.02 18.61
CA ASP A 523 -47.31 9.01 19.83
C ASP A 523 -46.58 7.70 20.18
N PRO A 524 -45.62 7.76 21.14
CA PRO A 524 -44.80 6.63 21.58
C PRO A 524 -45.48 5.76 22.66
N VAL A 525 -45.19 4.45 22.63
CA VAL A 525 -45.66 3.50 23.65
C VAL A 525 -44.74 3.49 24.88
N ARG A 526 -45.40 3.61 26.04
CA ARG A 526 -44.93 3.66 27.43
C ARG A 526 -44.19 2.41 27.94
N LYS A 527 -43.21 2.62 28.83
CA LYS A 527 -42.93 1.76 30.00
C LYS A 527 -43.78 2.17 31.22
N PRO A 528 -44.13 1.26 32.15
CA PRO A 528 -45.07 1.54 33.23
C PRO A 528 -44.50 2.33 34.42
N GLN A 529 -45.41 3.05 35.07
CA GLN A 529 -45.25 4.00 36.17
C GLN A 529 -45.26 3.34 37.57
N GLN A 530 -44.67 4.00 38.58
CA GLN A 530 -45.28 4.21 39.91
C GLN A 530 -44.85 5.60 40.44
N LYS A 531 -45.76 6.61 40.46
CA LYS A 531 -46.51 7.20 41.62
C LYS A 531 -45.62 8.08 42.54
N LYS A 532 -45.96 9.32 42.96
CA LYS A 532 -47.22 10.09 42.99
C LYS A 532 -46.97 11.57 43.40
N GLU A 533 -47.90 12.45 43.00
CA GLU A 533 -48.42 13.69 43.64
C GLU A 533 -47.49 14.94 43.76
N ALA A 534 -47.69 15.98 42.92
CA ALA A 534 -48.59 17.15 43.05
C ALA A 534 -47.94 18.29 43.89
N SER A 535 -47.77 19.54 43.45
CA SER A 535 -48.72 20.46 42.82
C SER A 535 -48.01 21.74 42.31
N ALA A 536 -48.73 22.45 41.46
CA ALA A 536 -48.46 23.61 40.60
C ALA A 536 -48.35 24.98 41.37
N PRO A 537 -48.36 26.18 40.75
CA PRO A 537 -47.79 26.65 39.45
C PRO A 537 -47.23 28.11 39.47
N GLN A 538 -46.84 28.60 38.27
CA GLN A 538 -46.79 30.01 37.79
C GLN A 538 -45.60 30.87 38.26
N ASP A 539 -45.06 31.83 37.51
CA ASP A 539 -45.45 32.48 36.25
C ASP A 539 -44.22 33.13 35.58
N SER A 540 -44.38 33.46 34.31
CA SER A 540 -43.44 34.19 33.44
C SER A 540 -43.49 35.72 33.72
N PRO A 541 -42.94 36.65 32.92
CA PRO A 541 -41.85 36.59 31.93
C PRO A 541 -40.92 37.85 31.87
N LEU A 542 -40.00 37.81 30.89
CA LEU A 542 -39.63 38.90 29.96
C LEU A 542 -38.62 40.02 30.37
N SER A 543 -37.65 40.19 29.45
CA SER A 543 -37.26 41.42 28.73
C SER A 543 -35.85 42.03 28.93
N LYS A 544 -35.14 41.99 27.79
CA LYS A 544 -34.06 42.83 27.22
C LYS A 544 -34.18 44.36 27.52
N PRO A 545 -33.25 45.25 27.06
CA PRO A 545 -31.80 45.12 26.78
C PRO A 545 -30.96 46.37 27.22
N SER A 546 -29.66 46.30 26.93
CA SER A 546 -28.84 47.37 26.29
C SER A 546 -27.89 48.26 27.11
N LYS A 547 -26.61 48.16 26.67
CA LYS A 547 -25.63 49.22 26.33
C LYS A 547 -24.91 50.00 27.45
N LYS A 548 -23.56 49.92 27.34
CA LYS A 548 -22.52 50.97 27.41
C LYS A 548 -22.44 51.72 28.75
N SER A 549 -21.29 52.04 29.34
CA SER A 549 -19.97 52.40 28.82
C SER A 549 -19.00 52.51 30.00
N ASN A 550 -17.70 52.36 29.69
CA ASN A 550 -16.53 53.06 30.21
C ASN A 550 -16.68 53.88 31.51
N THR A 551 -15.79 53.63 32.47
CA THR A 551 -14.60 54.48 32.78
C THR A 551 -13.89 53.77 33.94
N ASP A 552 -12.67 53.28 33.77
CA ASP A 552 -11.40 54.01 33.77
C ASP A 552 -10.95 54.45 35.18
N SER A 553 -9.69 54.07 35.46
CA SER A 553 -8.72 54.78 36.30
C SER A 553 -8.73 54.63 37.83
N THR A 554 -7.71 53.88 38.26
CA THR A 554 -6.54 54.35 39.06
C THR A 554 -6.43 54.13 40.57
N ASN A 555 -5.23 53.65 40.90
CA ASN A 555 -4.37 53.89 42.08
C ASN A 555 -4.65 53.11 43.37
N LYS A 556 -3.79 52.16 43.75
CA LYS A 556 -2.39 52.22 44.26
C LYS A 556 -2.31 52.31 45.79
N SER A 557 -1.61 51.30 46.33
CA SER A 557 -0.60 51.38 47.40
C SER A 557 -1.00 51.06 48.85
N ASN A 558 -0.47 49.91 49.30
CA ASN A 558 0.23 49.62 50.59
C ASN A 558 -0.59 49.79 51.90
N ASN A 559 -0.49 48.97 52.96
CA ASN A 559 0.53 48.02 53.40
C ASN A 559 0.02 47.25 54.66
N LYS A 560 0.44 45.97 54.77
CA LYS A 560 0.91 45.24 55.98
C LYS A 560 -0.01 44.79 57.14
N ASN A 561 0.22 43.48 57.41
CA ASN A 561 0.15 42.67 58.63
C ASN A 561 -1.25 42.13 59.02
N SER A 562 -1.45 40.88 59.42
CA SER A 562 -0.61 39.68 59.60
C SER A 562 -1.56 38.54 60.02
N ASP A 563 -1.32 37.32 59.51
CA ASP A 563 -1.78 35.99 59.98
C ASP A 563 -3.30 35.77 60.22
N ASN A 564 -4.00 34.76 59.67
CA ASN A 564 -3.66 33.34 59.63
C ASN A 564 -4.73 32.58 58.79
N LYS A 565 -4.27 31.59 58.00
CA LYS A 565 -4.95 30.34 57.56
C LYS A 565 -6.44 30.34 57.20
N ASP A 566 -6.71 30.12 55.90
CA ASP A 566 -7.29 28.89 55.33
C ASP A 566 -8.16 29.20 54.10
N LYS A 567 -7.89 28.44 53.03
CA LYS A 567 -8.68 28.28 51.77
C LYS A 567 -8.55 29.40 50.73
N ASP A 568 -7.57 29.24 49.83
CA ASP A 568 -7.79 29.52 48.41
C ASP A 568 -6.99 28.52 47.55
N LYS A 569 -7.71 27.80 46.69
CA LYS A 569 -7.16 26.87 45.70
C LYS A 569 -7.11 27.56 44.34
N GLN A 570 -5.87 27.80 43.90
CA GLN A 570 -5.35 27.59 42.54
C GLN A 570 -6.01 28.35 41.38
N SER A 571 -5.44 29.52 41.06
CA SER A 571 -5.11 29.86 39.68
C SER A 571 -3.60 29.62 39.47
N LYS A 572 -3.24 28.47 38.88
CA LYS A 572 -1.87 28.22 38.43
C LYS A 572 -1.73 28.76 37.01
N ASP A 573 -0.98 29.85 36.86
CA ASP A 573 -0.26 30.11 35.63
C ASP A 573 0.63 28.89 35.35
N LYS A 574 0.36 28.16 34.27
CA LYS A 574 1.21 27.06 33.81
C LYS A 574 2.46 27.69 33.18
N GLU A 575 3.55 27.81 33.93
CA GLU A 575 4.89 27.98 33.35
C GLU A 575 5.16 26.82 32.36
N GLU A 576 5.66 27.14 31.17
CA GLU A 576 6.12 26.13 30.21
C GLU A 576 7.20 25.26 30.86
N PRO A 577 7.18 23.93 30.64
CA PRO A 577 8.16 23.03 31.23
C PRO A 577 9.57 23.39 30.73
N LYS A 578 10.52 23.54 31.65
CA LYS A 578 11.94 23.78 31.31
C LYS A 578 12.46 22.64 30.41
N THR A 579 12.75 22.93 29.14
CA THR A 579 13.36 21.99 28.19
C THR A 579 14.88 21.96 28.35
N SER A 580 15.51 20.81 28.11
CA SER A 580 16.97 20.66 28.18
C SER A 580 17.47 19.68 27.12
N GLY A 581 18.53 20.07 26.41
CA GLY A 581 19.32 19.16 25.58
C GLY A 581 20.18 18.19 26.42
N THR A 582 20.64 17.12 25.78
CA THR A 582 21.64 16.18 26.32
C THR A 582 23.07 16.69 26.07
N ILE A 583 23.28 17.44 24.99
CA ILE A 583 24.54 18.14 24.71
C ILE A 583 24.48 19.54 25.32
N LYS A 584 25.56 19.92 26.01
CA LYS A 584 25.73 21.23 26.66
C LYS A 584 27.11 21.79 26.30
N PRO A 585 27.29 23.12 26.30
CA PRO A 585 28.61 23.72 26.10
C PRO A 585 29.64 23.16 27.09
N ALA A 586 30.79 22.74 26.59
CA ALA A 586 31.88 22.23 27.43
C ALA A 586 32.45 23.35 28.31
N SER A 587 32.53 23.11 29.62
CA SER A 587 32.99 24.10 30.61
C SER A 587 34.49 24.39 30.55
N LYS A 588 35.30 23.44 30.07
CA LYS A 588 36.74 23.57 29.85
C LYS A 588 37.09 23.46 28.37
N PHE A 589 36.38 24.23 27.54
CA PHE A 589 36.59 24.22 26.10
C PHE A 589 37.97 24.75 25.73
N ASN A 590 38.72 23.97 24.96
CA ASN A 590 40.01 24.36 24.39
C ASN A 590 40.02 23.99 22.91
N VAL A 591 39.72 24.99 22.07
CA VAL A 591 39.62 24.82 20.63
C VAL A 591 40.92 24.32 20.00
N ASP A 592 42.09 24.75 20.48
CA ASP A 592 43.38 24.33 19.92
C ASP A 592 43.68 22.84 20.19
N SER A 593 43.28 22.34 21.37
CA SER A 593 43.37 20.92 21.69
C SER A 593 42.41 20.11 20.84
N ASP A 594 41.13 20.51 20.79
CA ASP A 594 40.10 19.79 20.04
C ASP A 594 40.45 19.72 18.54
N VAL A 595 40.91 20.83 17.95
CA VAL A 595 41.36 20.88 16.56
C VAL A 595 42.57 19.98 16.30
N LYS A 596 43.53 19.94 17.24
CA LYS A 596 44.69 19.06 17.11
C LYS A 596 44.28 17.59 17.20
N ASP A 597 43.44 17.23 18.18
CA ASP A 597 43.03 15.86 18.43
C ASP A 597 42.14 15.33 17.28
N ILE A 598 41.29 16.19 16.68
CA ILE A 598 40.54 15.87 15.46
C ILE A 598 41.48 15.66 14.28
N HIS A 599 42.47 16.55 14.08
CA HIS A 599 43.43 16.39 12.99
C HIS A 599 44.23 15.10 13.14
N ASP A 600 44.79 14.84 14.32
CA ASP A 600 45.55 13.61 14.61
C ASP A 600 44.67 12.35 14.45
N ALA A 601 43.35 12.46 14.63
CA ALA A 601 42.40 11.36 14.44
C ALA A 601 42.10 11.03 12.97
N ILE A 602 42.24 11.98 12.04
CA ILE A 602 41.98 11.79 10.61
C ILE A 602 43.25 11.77 9.76
N GLN A 603 44.43 11.91 10.38
CA GLN A 603 45.72 11.81 9.69
C GLN A 603 46.26 10.38 9.74
N GLY A 604 46.41 9.75 8.57
CA GLY A 604 47.07 8.45 8.45
C GLY A 604 46.32 7.49 7.53
N TRP A 605 46.61 6.19 7.65
CA TRP A 605 45.83 5.15 6.98
C TRP A 605 44.68 4.74 7.91
N GLY A 606 43.46 5.14 7.54
CA GLY A 606 42.25 4.95 8.34
C GLY A 606 42.02 6.07 9.36
N THR A 607 40.83 6.07 9.94
CA THR A 607 40.35 7.09 10.88
C THR A 607 40.32 6.54 12.30
N ASN A 608 40.61 7.37 13.29
CA ASN A 608 40.39 7.04 14.69
C ASN A 608 39.10 7.71 15.17
N GLU A 609 38.02 6.94 15.21
CA GLU A 609 36.68 7.44 15.49
C GLU A 609 36.50 7.86 16.96
N GLY A 610 37.33 7.34 17.87
CA GLY A 610 37.23 7.59 19.31
C GLY A 610 37.29 9.08 19.71
N PRO A 611 38.35 9.81 19.35
CA PRO A 611 38.45 11.25 19.57
C PRO A 611 37.30 12.04 18.91
N LEU A 612 36.92 11.68 17.68
CA LEU A 612 35.81 12.33 16.97
C LEU A 612 34.50 12.21 17.76
N ILE A 613 34.18 11.00 18.24
CA ILE A 613 32.99 10.74 19.06
C ILE A 613 33.01 11.55 20.35
N GLN A 614 34.14 11.55 21.06
CA GLN A 614 34.25 12.25 22.35
C GLN A 614 34.13 13.77 22.21
N ILE A 615 34.79 14.35 21.21
CA ILE A 615 34.81 15.79 21.00
C ILE A 615 33.46 16.25 20.45
N LEU A 616 33.00 15.68 19.33
CA LEU A 616 31.81 16.21 18.64
C LEU A 616 30.53 15.98 19.44
N SER A 617 30.37 14.86 20.13
CA SER A 617 29.22 14.69 21.04
C SER A 617 29.33 15.57 22.29
N GLY A 618 30.54 16.01 22.66
CA GLY A 618 30.85 16.73 23.91
C GLY A 618 31.00 18.24 23.78
N ARG A 619 30.74 18.82 22.61
CA ARG A 619 30.78 20.26 22.34
C ARG A 619 29.42 20.71 21.83
N SER A 620 28.97 21.90 22.22
CA SER A 620 27.77 22.52 21.63
C SER A 620 28.02 22.90 20.18
N ASN A 621 26.96 23.12 19.40
CA ASN A 621 27.09 23.50 18.00
C ASN A 621 27.92 24.78 17.84
N GLU A 622 27.73 25.79 18.69
CA GLU A 622 28.56 27.01 18.72
C GLU A 622 30.07 26.71 18.86
N GLN A 623 30.43 25.78 19.76
CA GLN A 623 31.82 25.37 19.96
C GLN A 623 32.34 24.56 18.77
N ARG A 624 31.49 23.76 18.12
CA ARG A 624 31.84 23.06 16.87
C ARG A 624 32.09 24.04 15.73
N GLN A 625 31.35 25.15 15.65
CA GLN A 625 31.65 26.22 14.68
C GLN A 625 33.00 26.89 14.96
N GLU A 626 33.36 27.10 16.22
CA GLU A 626 34.71 27.58 16.59
C GLU A 626 35.80 26.58 16.19
N ILE A 627 35.55 25.28 16.38
CA ILE A 627 36.45 24.21 15.92
C ILE A 627 36.61 24.24 14.40
N LYS A 628 35.51 24.27 13.62
CA LYS A 628 35.56 24.34 12.15
C LYS A 628 36.41 25.52 11.69
N LYS A 629 36.14 26.71 12.25
CA LYS A 629 36.89 27.93 11.93
C LYS A 629 38.38 27.79 12.26
N LYS A 630 38.71 27.30 13.46
CA LYS A 630 40.10 27.17 13.90
C LYS A 630 40.86 26.09 13.14
N TYR A 631 40.19 25.02 12.73
CA TYR A 631 40.75 23.99 11.85
C TYR A 631 41.14 24.58 10.50
N GLN A 632 40.24 25.35 9.86
CA GLN A 632 40.52 26.09 8.62
C GLN A 632 41.70 27.06 8.76
N GLU A 633 41.76 27.83 9.86
CA GLU A 633 42.87 28.75 10.11
C GLU A 633 44.22 28.06 10.28
N LYS A 634 44.25 26.86 10.87
CA LYS A 634 45.48 26.15 11.24
C LYS A 634 46.00 25.24 10.13
N TYR A 635 45.10 24.60 9.39
CA TYR A 635 45.44 23.58 8.39
C TYR A 635 45.07 23.97 6.96
N GLU A 636 44.44 25.14 6.76
CA GLU A 636 43.99 25.65 5.44
C GLU A 636 43.06 24.68 4.69
N LYS A 637 42.36 23.82 5.43
CA LYS A 637 41.45 22.78 4.94
C LYS A 637 40.10 22.93 5.63
N ASP A 638 39.01 22.66 4.92
CA ASP A 638 37.69 22.65 5.52
C ASP A 638 37.49 21.35 6.31
N LEU A 639 37.13 21.48 7.59
CA LEU A 639 36.98 20.31 8.47
C LEU A 639 35.86 19.38 8.01
N GLN A 640 34.78 19.93 7.45
CA GLN A 640 33.65 19.13 7.02
C GLN A 640 34.03 18.32 5.76
N GLU A 641 34.68 18.95 4.78
CA GLU A 641 35.19 18.28 3.58
C GLU A 641 36.23 17.18 3.91
N GLU A 642 37.14 17.44 4.87
CA GLU A 642 38.10 16.42 5.30
C GLU A 642 37.42 15.22 5.97
N LEU A 643 36.34 15.45 6.74
CA LEU A 643 35.59 14.36 7.38
C LEU A 643 34.69 13.61 6.38
N GLU A 644 34.11 14.29 5.38
CA GLU A 644 33.40 13.67 4.25
C GLU A 644 34.33 12.76 3.43
N GLY A 645 35.60 13.11 3.30
CA GLY A 645 36.60 12.29 2.59
C GLY A 645 37.06 11.04 3.36
N GLU A 646 37.00 11.07 4.69
CA GLU A 646 37.58 10.06 5.59
C GLU A 646 36.53 9.14 6.24
N LEU A 647 35.27 9.55 6.27
CA LEU A 647 34.16 8.80 6.89
C LEU A 647 33.21 8.27 5.81
N THR A 648 32.42 7.26 6.17
CA THR A 648 31.35 6.73 5.30
C THR A 648 30.12 6.31 6.10
N GLY A 649 28.94 6.35 5.47
CA GLY A 649 27.70 5.75 5.98
C GLY A 649 27.07 6.53 7.15
N ASP A 650 26.28 5.86 8.00
CA ASP A 650 25.48 6.52 9.04
C ASP A 650 26.33 7.27 10.09
N PHE A 651 27.58 6.82 10.32
CA PHE A 651 28.51 7.50 11.22
C PHE A 651 28.95 8.86 10.66
N GLU A 652 29.21 8.92 9.35
CA GLU A 652 29.47 10.17 8.63
C GLU A 652 28.26 11.10 8.73
N GLU A 653 27.06 10.61 8.42
CA GLU A 653 25.82 11.43 8.44
C GLU A 653 25.58 12.09 9.80
N VAL A 654 25.82 11.38 10.91
CA VAL A 654 25.73 11.96 12.27
C VAL A 654 26.79 13.04 12.50
N ILE A 655 28.04 12.78 12.11
CA ILE A 655 29.15 13.72 12.33
C ILE A 655 28.95 15.02 11.55
N LEU A 656 28.60 14.91 10.27
CA LEU A 656 28.36 16.08 9.42
C LEU A 656 27.14 16.85 9.90
N GLY A 657 26.06 16.15 10.27
CA GLY A 657 24.88 16.78 10.85
C GLY A 657 25.16 17.56 12.12
N LEU A 658 26.06 17.07 12.99
CA LEU A 658 26.48 17.80 14.20
C LEU A 658 27.35 19.01 13.90
N LEU A 659 28.11 19.00 12.80
CA LEU A 659 28.98 20.10 12.38
C LEU A 659 28.22 21.22 11.66
N MET A 660 27.06 20.93 11.08
CA MET A 660 26.19 21.94 10.46
C MET A 660 25.51 22.82 11.53
N PRO A 661 25.47 24.15 11.38
CA PRO A 661 24.59 25.02 12.15
C PRO A 661 23.12 24.58 12.01
N PRO A 662 22.25 24.80 13.03
CA PRO A 662 20.89 24.28 13.01
C PRO A 662 20.04 24.67 11.80
N ILE A 663 20.20 25.91 11.30
CA ILE A 663 19.47 26.39 10.11
C ILE A 663 19.96 25.69 8.84
N GLU A 664 21.27 25.46 8.72
CA GLU A 664 21.87 24.78 7.57
C GLU A 664 21.47 23.30 7.58
N TYR A 665 21.51 22.66 8.76
CA TYR A 665 21.07 21.27 8.91
C TYR A 665 19.59 21.07 8.58
N ASP A 666 18.72 22.00 8.97
CA ASP A 666 17.30 21.96 8.62
C ASP A 666 17.09 22.10 7.11
N ALA A 667 17.82 23.02 6.45
CA ALA A 667 17.77 23.18 5.00
C ALA A 667 18.26 21.92 4.27
N TYR A 668 19.37 21.34 4.73
CA TYR A 668 19.90 20.07 4.23
C TYR A 668 18.88 18.93 4.38
N CYS A 669 18.27 18.79 5.56
CA CYS A 669 17.27 17.76 5.82
C CYS A 669 16.02 17.89 4.93
N LEU A 670 15.60 19.12 4.62
CA LEU A 670 14.49 19.40 3.71
C LEU A 670 14.86 19.05 2.26
N HIS A 671 16.08 19.38 1.82
CA HIS A 671 16.56 19.03 0.48
C HIS A 671 16.66 17.52 0.32
N GLU A 672 17.37 16.84 1.22
CA GLU A 672 17.47 15.37 1.26
C GLU A 672 16.11 14.66 1.38
N ALA A 673 15.06 15.34 1.90
CA ALA A 673 13.72 14.77 1.98
C ALA A 673 12.98 14.81 0.64
N MET A 674 13.42 15.64 -0.30
CA MET A 674 12.82 15.83 -1.63
C MET A 674 13.77 15.41 -2.76
N ASP A 675 15.03 15.10 -2.45
CA ASP A 675 16.01 14.65 -3.44
C ASP A 675 15.89 13.14 -3.67
N GLY A 676 15.74 12.76 -4.95
CA GLY A 676 15.64 11.36 -5.38
C GLY A 676 14.22 10.88 -5.70
N ALA A 677 14.02 9.56 -5.68
CA ALA A 677 12.73 8.95 -6.03
C ALA A 677 11.86 8.78 -4.78
N GLY A 678 10.85 9.63 -4.65
CA GLY A 678 9.89 9.65 -3.53
C GLY A 678 10.27 10.69 -2.47
N THR A 679 9.30 11.04 -1.62
CA THR A 679 9.44 12.11 -0.63
C THR A 679 9.51 11.53 0.78
N SER A 680 10.27 12.16 1.68
CA SER A 680 10.20 11.87 3.11
C SER A 680 9.21 12.83 3.79
N GLU A 681 7.91 12.57 3.65
CA GLU A 681 6.81 13.43 4.13
C GLU A 681 6.97 13.75 5.61
N ALA A 682 7.34 12.72 6.38
CA ALA A 682 7.56 12.82 7.79
C ALA A 682 8.58 13.92 8.13
N VAL A 683 9.67 14.06 7.36
CA VAL A 683 10.73 15.05 7.62
C VAL A 683 10.21 16.45 7.34
N LEU A 684 9.53 16.64 6.20
CA LEU A 684 8.92 17.91 5.83
C LEU A 684 7.95 18.39 6.92
N ILE A 685 7.06 17.50 7.39
CA ILE A 685 6.14 17.79 8.50
C ILE A 685 6.92 18.13 9.77
N GLY A 686 7.95 17.35 10.12
CA GLY A 686 8.72 17.54 11.34
C GLY A 686 9.42 18.90 11.41
N VAL A 687 10.03 19.35 10.32
CA VAL A 687 10.70 20.66 10.23
C VAL A 687 9.65 21.78 10.17
N LEU A 688 8.72 21.72 9.22
CA LEU A 688 7.82 22.84 8.95
C LEU A 688 6.78 23.08 10.06
N SER A 689 6.41 22.06 10.84
CA SER A 689 5.44 22.20 11.95
C SER A 689 6.05 22.72 13.27
N THR A 690 7.36 22.59 13.44
CA THR A 690 8.04 22.87 14.72
C THR A 690 8.94 24.11 14.70
N ARG A 691 9.33 24.61 13.51
CA ARG A 691 10.14 25.83 13.36
C ARG A 691 9.25 27.07 13.40
N ASN A 692 9.74 28.15 14.00
CA ASN A 692 9.03 29.43 14.06
C ASN A 692 9.28 30.28 12.79
N ALA A 693 8.55 31.39 12.64
CA ALA A 693 8.64 32.26 11.47
C ALA A 693 10.07 32.76 11.16
N LYS A 694 10.86 33.11 12.19
CA LYS A 694 12.24 33.57 12.03
C LYS A 694 13.14 32.45 11.53
N GLN A 695 13.00 31.26 12.10
CA GLN A 695 13.75 30.07 11.69
C GLN A 695 13.39 29.68 10.25
N LEU A 696 12.10 29.63 9.90
CA LEU A 696 11.65 29.31 8.54
C LEU A 696 12.15 30.32 7.51
N SER A 697 12.19 31.62 7.85
CA SER A 697 12.78 32.63 6.97
C SER A 697 14.27 32.38 6.74
N ALA A 698 15.03 32.07 7.79
CA ALA A 698 16.46 31.79 7.69
C ALA A 698 16.73 30.47 6.92
N ILE A 699 15.89 29.45 7.13
CA ILE A 699 15.96 28.19 6.38
C ILE A 699 15.73 28.45 4.89
N LYS A 700 14.70 29.22 4.51
CA LYS A 700 14.44 29.56 3.10
C LYS A 700 15.60 30.30 2.44
N GLU A 701 16.17 31.29 3.14
CA GLU A 701 17.32 32.04 2.64
C GLU A 701 18.55 31.14 2.45
N HIS A 702 18.84 30.27 3.43
CA HIS A 702 19.95 29.33 3.33
C HIS A 702 19.73 28.29 2.23
N TYR A 703 18.54 27.70 2.17
CA TYR A 703 18.15 26.71 1.17
C TYR A 703 18.36 27.23 -0.24
N LYS A 704 17.88 28.45 -0.52
CA LYS A 704 18.08 29.12 -1.80
C LYS A 704 19.54 29.36 -2.14
N LYS A 705 20.34 29.73 -1.15
CA LYS A 705 21.77 29.98 -1.33
C LYS A 705 22.53 28.70 -1.67
N GLU A 706 22.20 27.60 -0.99
CA GLU A 706 22.94 26.33 -1.08
C GLU A 706 22.52 25.49 -2.29
N PHE A 707 21.21 25.33 -2.51
CA PHE A 707 20.66 24.43 -3.52
C PHE A 707 20.24 25.16 -4.81
N TYR A 708 20.39 26.48 -4.85
CA TYR A 708 20.03 27.32 -6.01
C TYR A 708 18.56 27.18 -6.47
N SER A 709 17.68 26.72 -5.56
CA SER A 709 16.24 26.56 -5.78
C SER A 709 15.45 27.16 -4.60
N GLU A 710 14.22 27.57 -4.83
CA GLU A 710 13.32 28.02 -3.75
C GLU A 710 12.69 26.81 -3.05
N LEU A 711 12.75 26.76 -1.72
CA LEU A 711 12.16 25.66 -0.94
C LEU A 711 10.67 25.40 -1.30
N SER A 712 9.91 26.46 -1.60
CA SER A 712 8.51 26.33 -2.02
C SER A 712 8.34 25.73 -3.42
N GLU A 713 9.28 25.99 -4.33
CA GLU A 713 9.24 25.42 -5.69
C GLU A 713 9.54 23.92 -5.63
N ASP A 714 10.57 23.52 -4.87
CA ASP A 714 10.91 22.11 -4.71
C ASP A 714 9.81 21.31 -4.00
N ILE A 715 9.13 21.91 -3.00
CA ILE A 715 7.94 21.31 -2.39
C ILE A 715 6.81 21.16 -3.42
N GLU A 716 6.61 22.14 -4.29
CA GLU A 716 5.56 22.08 -5.31
C GLU A 716 5.84 21.04 -6.39
N ASP A 717 7.10 20.82 -6.74
CA ASP A 717 7.53 19.85 -7.75
C ASP A 717 7.55 18.42 -7.21
N ASP A 718 7.92 18.21 -5.94
CA ASP A 718 8.09 16.88 -5.35
C ASP A 718 6.82 16.35 -4.65
N THR A 719 5.90 17.23 -4.24
CA THR A 719 4.66 16.84 -3.54
C THR A 719 3.39 17.14 -4.35
N SER A 720 2.27 16.53 -3.99
CA SER A 720 1.00 16.74 -4.70
C SER A 720 -0.23 16.69 -3.78
N GLY A 721 -1.37 17.12 -4.33
CA GLY A 721 -2.66 17.12 -3.61
C GLY A 721 -2.67 17.99 -2.36
N ASP A 722 -3.53 17.63 -1.40
CA ASP A 722 -3.73 18.40 -0.18
C ASP A 722 -2.49 18.42 0.72
N PHE A 723 -1.64 17.38 0.61
CA PHE A 723 -0.35 17.36 1.31
C PHE A 723 0.56 18.51 0.86
N LYS A 724 0.68 18.74 -0.45
CA LYS A 724 1.41 19.89 -1.00
C LYS A 724 0.86 21.21 -0.45
N ASP A 725 -0.45 21.38 -0.48
CA ASP A 725 -1.10 22.63 -0.09
C ASP A 725 -0.83 22.97 1.39
N ILE A 726 -0.85 21.96 2.28
CA ILE A 726 -0.50 22.12 3.70
C ILE A 726 0.97 22.54 3.86
N LEU A 727 1.89 21.87 3.18
CA LEU A 727 3.32 22.18 3.29
C LEU A 727 3.63 23.61 2.80
N LEU A 728 3.06 24.02 1.67
CA LEU A 728 3.20 25.37 1.14
C LEU A 728 2.64 26.42 2.12
N GLU A 729 1.55 26.12 2.81
CA GLU A 729 1.00 27.03 3.83
C GLU A 729 1.92 27.12 5.06
N LEU A 730 2.50 26.01 5.51
CA LEU A 730 3.44 26.00 6.64
C LEU A 730 4.74 26.76 6.32
N VAL A 731 5.28 26.60 5.11
CA VAL A 731 6.53 27.23 4.65
C VAL A 731 6.45 28.76 4.63
N LYS A 732 5.24 29.32 4.46
CA LYS A 732 5.03 30.78 4.59
C LYS A 732 5.44 31.28 5.97
N GLY A 733 5.26 30.47 7.01
CA GLY A 733 5.65 30.82 8.38
C GLY A 733 4.75 31.87 9.02
N GLU A 734 3.47 31.93 8.61
CA GLU A 734 2.49 32.94 9.04
C GLU A 734 1.76 32.59 10.34
N ARG A 735 2.18 31.53 11.04
CA ARG A 735 1.54 31.13 12.30
C ARG A 735 1.64 32.25 13.34
N ASP A 736 0.50 32.60 13.92
CA ASP A 736 0.42 33.47 15.09
C ASP A 736 1.26 32.90 16.25
N GLN A 737 2.18 33.72 16.75
CA GLN A 737 3.08 33.38 17.86
C GLN A 737 2.52 33.86 19.21
N GLY A 738 1.31 34.43 19.24
CA GLY A 738 0.61 34.81 20.45
C GLY A 738 0.23 33.63 21.34
N THR A 739 -0.16 33.92 22.56
CA THR A 739 -0.66 32.93 23.54
C THR A 739 -2.11 33.18 23.95
N THR A 740 -2.74 34.19 23.34
CA THR A 740 -4.12 34.58 23.62
C THR A 740 -5.08 33.58 23.01
N VAL A 741 -6.07 33.16 23.82
CA VAL A 741 -7.11 32.23 23.42
C VAL A 741 -8.44 32.96 23.33
N ASP A 742 -9.09 32.87 22.18
CA ASP A 742 -10.50 33.22 21.99
C ASP A 742 -11.35 31.94 22.10
N ASN A 743 -11.97 31.75 23.26
CA ASN A 743 -12.80 30.59 23.56
C ASN A 743 -14.04 30.48 22.66
N GLN A 744 -14.57 31.61 22.15
CA GLN A 744 -15.73 31.57 21.26
C GLN A 744 -15.30 31.09 19.87
N LEU A 745 -14.18 31.62 19.35
CA LEU A 745 -13.59 31.13 18.11
C LEU A 745 -13.23 29.64 18.19
N ALA A 746 -12.65 29.18 19.31
CA ALA A 746 -12.31 27.76 19.52
C ALA A 746 -13.55 26.86 19.41
N LYS A 747 -14.69 27.28 19.98
CA LYS A 747 -15.97 26.57 19.89
C LYS A 747 -16.53 26.57 18.48
N ASP A 748 -16.45 27.70 17.79
CA ASP A 748 -17.02 27.85 16.45
C ASP A 748 -16.19 27.06 15.43
N ASP A 749 -14.86 27.08 15.53
CA ASP A 749 -13.96 26.27 14.72
C ASP A 749 -14.11 24.77 15.02
N ALA A 750 -14.25 24.37 16.30
CA ALA A 750 -14.50 22.99 16.67
C ALA A 750 -15.82 22.45 16.08
N LYS A 751 -16.89 23.26 16.10
CA LYS A 751 -18.16 22.92 15.43
C LYS A 751 -18.00 22.85 13.93
N ALA A 752 -17.28 23.79 13.31
CA ALA A 752 -17.05 23.79 11.87
C ALA A 752 -16.30 22.53 11.40
N ILE A 753 -15.40 22.00 12.23
CA ILE A 753 -14.73 20.72 11.97
C ILE A 753 -15.67 19.53 12.21
N TYR A 754 -16.57 19.61 13.19
CA TYR A 754 -17.48 18.52 13.55
C TYR A 754 -18.69 18.36 12.60
N ASP A 755 -19.40 19.44 12.29
CA ASP A 755 -20.73 19.47 11.63
C ASP A 755 -20.69 19.27 10.09
N VAL A 756 -19.77 18.46 9.56
CA VAL A 756 -19.57 18.33 8.11
C VAL A 756 -20.18 17.04 7.56
N ASP A 757 -21.17 17.18 6.67
CA ASP A 757 -21.76 16.08 5.88
C ASP A 757 -20.75 15.52 4.86
N GLU A 758 -20.93 14.27 4.40
CA GLU A 758 -20.02 13.58 3.44
C GLU A 758 -19.74 14.37 2.14
N GLU A 759 -20.65 15.25 1.71
CA GLU A 759 -20.48 16.08 0.50
C GLU A 759 -19.56 17.30 0.69
N ALA A 760 -19.13 17.61 1.93
CA ALA A 760 -18.37 18.81 2.28
C ALA A 760 -16.93 18.55 2.80
N VAL A 761 -16.40 17.33 2.59
CA VAL A 761 -15.05 16.91 3.03
C VAL A 761 -13.94 17.89 2.62
N LYS A 762 -13.96 18.38 1.37
CA LYS A 762 -12.95 19.32 0.89
C LYS A 762 -12.95 20.68 1.62
N VAL A 763 -14.14 21.16 2.02
CA VAL A 763 -14.27 22.40 2.81
C VAL A 763 -13.68 22.22 4.21
N LYS A 764 -13.74 21.00 4.75
CA LYS A 764 -13.16 20.65 6.05
C LYS A 764 -11.63 20.60 6.00
N GLU A 765 -11.05 20.09 4.91
CA GLU A 765 -9.60 20.06 4.71
C GLU A 765 -9.00 21.47 4.56
N GLU A 766 -9.67 22.36 3.81
CA GLU A 766 -9.27 23.78 3.75
C GLU A 766 -9.31 24.44 5.13
N LYS A 767 -10.33 24.13 5.93
CA LYS A 767 -10.44 24.62 7.33
C LYS A 767 -9.35 24.05 8.23
N PHE A 768 -9.02 22.76 8.10
CA PHE A 768 -7.91 22.17 8.82
C PHE A 768 -6.59 22.86 8.47
N THR A 769 -6.33 23.09 7.19
CA THR A 769 -5.12 23.79 6.74
C THR A 769 -5.07 25.20 7.33
N GLU A 770 -6.15 25.98 7.22
CA GLU A 770 -6.24 27.34 7.77
C GLU A 770 -5.95 27.36 9.29
N ILE A 771 -6.65 26.53 10.06
CA ILE A 771 -6.55 26.47 11.51
C ILE A 771 -5.16 25.99 11.92
N PHE A 772 -4.74 24.83 11.43
CA PHE A 772 -3.51 24.21 11.87
C PHE A 772 -2.27 24.88 11.34
N SER A 773 -2.30 25.70 10.29
CA SER A 773 -1.13 26.47 9.82
C SER A 773 -1.02 27.87 10.44
N LYS A 774 -2.13 28.58 10.63
CA LYS A 774 -2.13 30.01 11.02
C LYS A 774 -2.40 30.29 12.48
N GLN A 775 -3.26 29.49 13.12
CA GLN A 775 -3.66 29.77 14.50
C GLN A 775 -2.51 29.49 15.48
N ASN A 776 -2.48 30.27 16.55
CA ASN A 776 -1.49 30.07 17.61
C ASN A 776 -1.73 28.75 18.35
N ARG A 777 -0.66 28.21 18.95
CA ARG A 777 -0.70 26.88 19.58
C ARG A 777 -1.71 26.81 20.74
N ALA A 778 -1.88 27.89 21.49
CA ALA A 778 -2.83 27.92 22.61
C ALA A 778 -4.28 27.87 22.12
N GLN A 779 -4.60 28.60 21.04
CA GLN A 779 -5.90 28.62 20.39
C GLN A 779 -6.25 27.23 19.83
N VAL A 780 -5.32 26.59 19.14
CA VAL A 780 -5.54 25.24 18.59
C VAL A 780 -5.76 24.22 19.71
N ARG A 781 -5.01 24.28 20.81
CA ARG A 781 -5.26 23.39 21.97
C ARG A 781 -6.66 23.57 22.56
N ALA A 782 -7.12 24.82 22.70
CA ALA A 782 -8.47 25.09 23.17
C ALA A 782 -9.54 24.54 22.21
N LEU A 783 -9.31 24.66 20.90
CA LEU A 783 -10.18 24.05 19.89
C LEU A 783 -10.22 22.52 20.02
N ILE A 784 -9.08 21.86 20.25
CA ILE A 784 -9.04 20.40 20.41
C ILE A 784 -9.86 19.96 21.63
N GLU A 785 -9.77 20.70 22.74
CA GLU A 785 -10.57 20.45 23.94
C GLU A 785 -12.08 20.61 23.67
N GLU A 786 -12.47 21.68 22.96
CA GLU A 786 -13.88 21.91 22.58
C GLU A 786 -14.39 20.88 21.56
N TYR A 787 -13.56 20.46 20.59
CA TYR A 787 -13.90 19.38 19.66
C TYR A 787 -14.18 18.08 20.40
N LYS A 788 -13.33 17.72 21.37
CA LYS A 788 -13.53 16.53 22.19
C LYS A 788 -14.82 16.60 23.02
N ALA A 789 -15.17 17.79 23.52
CA ALA A 789 -16.42 18.00 24.25
C ALA A 789 -17.66 17.87 23.35
N LEU A 790 -17.58 18.26 22.07
CA LEU A 790 -18.66 18.17 21.10
C LEU A 790 -18.83 16.77 20.51
N ALA A 791 -17.72 16.17 20.04
CA ALA A 791 -17.71 14.92 19.32
C ALA A 791 -17.75 13.68 20.22
N GLY A 792 -17.32 13.81 21.48
CA GLY A 792 -17.10 12.69 22.40
C GLY A 792 -15.81 11.90 22.11
N ASP A 793 -15.14 12.17 21.00
CA ASP A 793 -13.91 11.51 20.53
C ASP A 793 -12.77 12.52 20.31
N ASP A 794 -11.54 12.01 20.20
CA ASP A 794 -10.35 12.79 19.90
C ASP A 794 -10.40 13.39 18.48
N ILE A 795 -9.85 14.61 18.29
CA ILE A 795 -9.78 15.27 16.98
C ILE A 795 -9.02 14.42 15.95
N ARG A 796 -8.04 13.62 16.41
CA ARG A 796 -7.27 12.70 15.58
C ARG A 796 -8.19 11.68 14.89
N GLU A 797 -9.23 11.19 15.56
CA GLU A 797 -10.22 10.30 14.95
C GLU A 797 -11.12 11.03 13.95
N GLY A 798 -11.40 12.31 14.19
CA GLY A 798 -12.06 13.18 13.21
C GLY A 798 -11.24 13.35 11.93
N ILE A 799 -9.92 13.52 12.07
CA ILE A 799 -8.97 13.63 10.96
C ILE A 799 -8.91 12.32 10.17
N LYS A 800 -8.75 11.15 10.83
CA LYS A 800 -8.73 9.83 10.19
C LYS A 800 -10.00 9.49 9.40
N LYS A 801 -11.15 10.05 9.79
CA LYS A 801 -12.42 9.89 9.09
C LYS A 801 -12.56 10.82 7.88
N SER A 802 -11.80 11.91 7.84
CA SER A 802 -11.99 13.00 6.88
C SER A 802 -10.86 13.13 5.86
N ALA A 803 -9.63 12.78 6.22
CA ALA A 803 -8.44 12.79 5.36
C ALA A 803 -7.89 11.36 5.22
N SER A 804 -7.06 11.13 4.21
CA SER A 804 -6.36 9.85 4.02
C SER A 804 -4.96 10.06 3.44
N GLY A 805 -4.08 9.08 3.65
CA GLY A 805 -2.72 9.09 3.11
C GLY A 805 -1.85 10.19 3.74
N ASP A 806 -1.01 10.85 2.94
CA ASP A 806 0.01 11.79 3.44
C ASP A 806 -0.59 13.05 4.06
N ALA A 807 -1.77 13.47 3.59
CA ALA A 807 -2.51 14.58 4.18
C ALA A 807 -3.00 14.24 5.60
N GLU A 808 -3.50 13.01 5.80
CA GLU A 808 -3.89 12.52 7.14
C GLU A 808 -2.69 12.51 8.08
N ASP A 809 -1.56 11.94 7.64
CA ASP A 809 -0.31 11.89 8.42
C ASP A 809 0.22 13.30 8.74
N ALA A 810 0.09 14.26 7.82
CA ALA A 810 0.44 15.65 8.04
C ALA A 810 -0.41 16.33 9.11
N TYR A 811 -1.73 16.19 9.05
CA TYR A 811 -2.62 16.75 10.05
C TYR A 811 -2.42 16.12 11.43
N LEU A 812 -2.26 14.80 11.49
CA LEU A 812 -1.96 14.10 12.74
C LEU A 812 -0.61 14.54 13.31
N GLY A 813 0.40 14.70 12.46
CA GLY A 813 1.71 15.23 12.85
C GLY A 813 1.64 16.66 13.37
N LEU A 814 0.85 17.53 12.72
CA LEU A 814 0.61 18.90 13.17
C LEU A 814 -0.09 18.96 14.53
N VAL A 815 -1.15 18.16 14.72
CA VAL A 815 -1.85 18.06 16.00
C VAL A 815 -0.89 17.62 17.09
N GLY A 816 -0.13 16.54 16.87
CA GLY A 816 0.86 16.04 17.82
C GLY A 816 1.91 17.10 18.18
N ALA A 817 2.49 17.76 17.17
CA ALA A 817 3.47 18.82 17.39
C ALA A 817 2.90 20.01 18.16
N ILE A 818 1.63 20.37 17.94
CA ILE A 818 0.97 21.49 18.63
C ILE A 818 0.65 21.13 20.09
N GLU A 819 0.13 19.93 20.34
CA GLU A 819 -0.20 19.46 21.68
C GLU A 819 1.06 19.32 22.55
N ASP A 820 2.02 18.51 22.11
CA ASP A 820 3.27 18.25 22.81
C ASP A 820 4.38 17.83 21.84
N VAL A 821 5.31 18.75 21.59
CA VAL A 821 6.47 18.54 20.71
C VAL A 821 7.34 17.36 21.18
N THR A 822 7.43 17.13 22.50
CA THR A 822 8.28 16.06 23.05
C THR A 822 7.67 14.69 22.81
N VAL A 823 6.34 14.57 22.93
CA VAL A 823 5.61 13.35 22.57
C VAL A 823 5.66 13.12 21.07
N PHE A 824 5.49 14.16 20.26
CA PHE A 824 5.59 14.07 18.79
C PHE A 824 6.93 13.47 18.33
N TYR A 825 8.06 13.96 18.84
CA TYR A 825 9.36 13.39 18.49
C TYR A 825 9.57 11.99 19.07
N ALA A 826 9.03 11.70 20.27
CA ALA A 826 9.11 10.37 20.87
C ALA A 826 8.33 9.30 20.06
N GLU A 827 7.12 9.61 19.60
CA GLU A 827 6.33 8.72 18.73
C GLU A 827 7.04 8.44 17.41
N ARG A 828 7.76 9.45 16.87
CA ARG A 828 8.53 9.30 15.63
C ARG A 828 9.81 8.50 15.80
N LEU A 829 10.52 8.68 16.91
CA LEU A 829 11.62 7.79 17.28
C LEU A 829 11.13 6.35 17.40
N LEU A 830 9.96 6.14 18.01
CA LEU A 830 9.37 4.80 18.13
C LEU A 830 9.06 4.21 16.75
N LYS A 831 8.43 4.98 15.86
CA LYS A 831 8.16 4.55 14.48
C LYS A 831 9.44 4.26 13.71
N ALA A 832 10.50 5.05 13.91
CA ALA A 832 11.80 4.87 13.27
C ALA A 832 12.53 3.61 13.76
N SER A 833 12.33 3.22 15.02
CA SER A 833 12.93 2.03 15.63
C SER A 833 12.00 0.82 15.70
N SER A 834 10.85 0.84 15.00
CA SER A 834 9.88 -0.26 15.00
C SER A 834 9.76 -0.87 13.61
N GLY A 835 9.94 -2.19 13.49
CA GLY A 835 9.79 -2.91 12.22
C GLY A 835 10.95 -3.87 11.94
N ILE A 836 11.05 -4.34 10.69
CA ILE A 836 12.22 -5.08 10.21
C ILE A 836 13.25 -4.05 9.76
N GLY A 837 14.25 -3.78 10.60
CA GLY A 837 15.27 -2.75 10.39
C GLY A 837 14.92 -1.41 11.04
N THR A 838 15.87 -0.48 11.02
CA THR A 838 15.75 0.87 11.59
C THR A 838 15.74 1.92 10.49
N ASN A 839 14.92 2.97 10.64
CA ASN A 839 15.00 4.15 9.79
C ASN A 839 16.09 5.09 10.34
N ASP A 840 17.34 4.78 10.02
CA ASP A 840 18.53 5.47 10.54
C ASP A 840 18.52 6.97 10.22
N LYS A 841 18.14 7.36 9.00
CA LYS A 841 17.98 8.78 8.62
C LYS A 841 17.05 9.54 9.59
N MET A 842 15.89 8.97 9.91
CA MET A 842 14.96 9.60 10.84
C MET A 842 15.50 9.66 12.28
N LEU A 843 16.14 8.57 12.72
CA LEU A 843 16.77 8.47 14.03
C LEU A 843 17.86 9.54 14.20
N ILE A 844 18.77 9.65 13.23
CA ILE A 844 19.86 10.63 13.18
C ILE A 844 19.30 12.04 13.22
N ARG A 845 18.34 12.37 12.33
CA ARG A 845 17.77 13.72 12.23
C ARG A 845 17.16 14.18 13.54
N ILE A 846 16.41 13.33 14.23
CA ILE A 846 15.79 13.69 15.51
C ILE A 846 16.86 13.84 16.59
N ILE A 847 17.80 12.90 16.71
CA ILE A 847 18.86 12.96 17.72
C ILE A 847 19.72 14.21 17.53
N VAL A 848 20.19 14.49 16.32
CA VAL A 848 21.03 15.66 16.00
C VAL A 848 20.27 16.96 16.26
N SER A 849 19.09 17.14 15.64
CA SER A 849 18.35 18.41 15.70
C SER A 849 17.80 18.74 17.09
N ARG A 850 17.58 17.74 17.95
CA ARG A 850 17.04 17.93 19.31
C ARG A 850 18.09 17.85 20.42
N SER A 851 19.32 17.43 20.09
CA SER A 851 20.42 17.19 21.06
C SER A 851 20.69 18.35 22.01
N GLU A 852 20.50 19.59 21.57
CA GLU A 852 20.76 20.82 22.36
C GLU A 852 19.48 21.55 22.79
N ILE A 853 18.29 20.97 22.59
CA ILE A 853 17.00 21.63 22.82
C ILE A 853 16.18 20.93 23.92
N ASP A 854 15.71 19.71 23.66
CA ASP A 854 14.75 19.00 24.52
C ASP A 854 14.88 17.47 24.45
N LEU A 855 16.02 16.95 23.96
CA LEU A 855 16.24 15.51 23.84
C LEU A 855 16.12 14.77 25.18
N VAL A 856 16.37 15.44 26.32
CA VAL A 856 16.14 14.85 27.65
C VAL A 856 14.65 14.55 27.88
N GLN A 857 13.76 15.49 27.53
CA GLN A 857 12.31 15.30 27.68
C GLN A 857 11.78 14.29 26.65
N ILE A 858 12.28 14.35 25.41
CA ILE A 858 11.92 13.38 24.36
C ILE A 858 12.27 11.96 24.81
N LYS A 859 13.47 11.73 25.38
CA LYS A 859 13.85 10.43 25.94
C LYS A 859 12.91 9.95 27.04
N ALA A 860 12.50 10.84 27.94
CA ALA A 860 11.56 10.50 29.01
C ALA A 860 10.20 10.05 28.43
N LYS A 861 9.67 10.80 27.46
CA LYS A 861 8.43 10.44 26.74
C LYS A 861 8.56 9.17 25.93
N PHE A 862 9.69 8.97 25.26
CA PHE A 862 10.00 7.76 24.52
C PHE A 862 9.94 6.54 25.45
N LYS A 863 10.59 6.62 26.62
CA LYS A 863 10.58 5.54 27.62
C LYS A 863 9.18 5.27 28.18
N GLU A 864 8.37 6.32 28.38
CA GLU A 864 6.96 6.17 28.79
C GLU A 864 6.14 5.37 27.76
N LEU A 865 6.34 5.66 26.47
CA LEU A 865 5.62 5.05 25.35
C LEU A 865 6.12 3.64 25.01
N SER A 866 7.43 3.45 24.85
CA SER A 866 8.05 2.22 24.34
C SER A 866 8.33 1.17 25.43
N LYS A 867 8.33 1.59 26.71
CA LYS A 867 8.82 0.82 27.87
C LYS A 867 10.31 0.46 27.86
N LYS A 868 11.05 0.83 26.81
CA LYS A 868 12.51 0.72 26.70
C LYS A 868 13.16 2.11 26.73
N SER A 869 14.38 2.23 27.20
CA SER A 869 15.13 3.48 27.03
C SER A 869 15.55 3.69 25.58
N LEU A 870 15.78 4.94 25.16
CA LEU A 870 16.29 5.21 23.81
C LEU A 870 17.71 4.63 23.65
N GLU A 871 18.47 4.63 24.73
CA GLU A 871 19.79 3.99 24.83
C GLU A 871 19.72 2.48 24.55
N GLU A 872 18.79 1.76 25.21
CA GLU A 872 18.58 0.32 24.96
C GLU A 872 18.22 0.05 23.50
N VAL A 873 17.36 0.88 22.89
CA VAL A 873 16.96 0.71 21.49
C VAL A 873 18.14 0.95 20.55
N ILE A 874 18.95 1.99 20.78
CA ILE A 874 20.17 2.22 20.00
C ILE A 874 21.18 1.08 20.22
N GLU A 875 21.23 0.50 21.42
CA GLU A 875 22.09 -0.65 21.70
C GLU A 875 21.66 -1.91 20.95
N ASP A 876 20.36 -2.15 20.83
CA ASP A 876 19.77 -3.30 20.17
C ASP A 876 19.82 -3.19 18.63
N GLU A 877 19.54 -1.99 18.09
CA GLU A 877 19.30 -1.78 16.66
C GLU A 877 20.51 -1.27 15.87
N CYS A 878 21.42 -0.52 16.50
CA CYS A 878 22.56 0.09 15.82
C CYS A 878 23.85 -0.70 16.09
N SER A 879 24.87 -0.53 15.25
CA SER A 879 26.18 -1.16 15.45
C SER A 879 27.35 -0.23 15.10
N GLY A 880 28.59 -0.68 15.38
CA GLY A 880 29.80 0.05 15.03
C GLY A 880 29.96 1.42 15.72
N ASP A 881 30.69 2.32 15.06
CA ASP A 881 30.96 3.67 15.57
C ASP A 881 29.75 4.59 15.47
N TYR A 882 28.84 4.32 14.53
CA TYR A 882 27.51 4.92 14.48
C TYR A 882 26.75 4.73 15.80
N LYS A 883 26.63 3.49 16.30
CA LYS A 883 26.03 3.21 17.62
C LYS A 883 26.75 3.96 18.75
N LYS A 884 28.08 3.91 18.78
CA LYS A 884 28.86 4.59 19.84
C LYS A 884 28.61 6.10 19.83
N MET A 885 28.50 6.70 18.65
CA MET A 885 28.23 8.12 18.48
C MET A 885 26.84 8.49 18.97
N LEU A 886 25.80 7.78 18.54
CA LEU A 886 24.44 8.03 19.01
C LEU A 886 24.33 7.90 20.52
N LEU A 887 24.91 6.85 21.12
CA LEU A 887 24.96 6.68 22.58
C LEU A 887 25.69 7.84 23.28
N ALA A 888 26.76 8.36 22.69
CA ALA A 888 27.49 9.50 23.24
C ALA A 888 26.69 10.82 23.20
N ILE A 889 25.77 10.97 22.22
CA ILE A 889 24.85 12.11 22.11
C ILE A 889 23.68 11.97 23.08
N VAL A 890 23.04 10.79 23.14
CA VAL A 890 21.82 10.62 23.95
C VAL A 890 22.11 10.52 25.45
N LYS A 891 23.33 10.17 25.86
CA LYS A 891 23.71 10.07 27.28
C LYS A 891 23.60 11.43 27.98
N ASP A 892 22.94 11.47 29.13
CA ASP A 892 22.78 12.69 29.92
C ASP A 892 24.14 13.17 30.46
N LYS A 893 24.46 14.46 30.25
CA LYS A 893 25.74 15.10 30.63
C LYS A 893 25.60 16.15 31.74
#